data_AF-A0A6C2TV87-F1
#
_entry.id   AF-A0A6C2TV87-F1
#
_cell.length_a   1.000
_cell.length_b   1.000
_cell.length_c   1.000
_cell.angle_alpha   90.00
_cell.angle_beta   90.00
_cell.angle_gamma   90.00
#
_symmetry.space_group_name_H-M   'P 1'
#
loop_
_entity.id
_entity.type
_entity.pdbx_description
1 polymer ?
#
loop_
_entity_poly.entity_id
_entity_poly.type
_entity_poly.pdbx_seq_one_letter_code
_entity_poly.pdbx_strand_id
1 'polypeptide(L)'
;MDMQATVGNVQHTYAAGYTYAYQSTAAAALSSHATNQVVYLTANGSLVSGSRIAGPNNTGAYGSADTSAIFGSYAVTNGDPIIGQSIGMRLSSEGIQSRFREDGESWVKTRLTNHANDFGAGRVIFSMSFQTNSLSSLVGVDHVLDMVFSQTGGEFGFEDNVPYFCIENDTAWKDSFSIASEDDCFRAGTKYVISFRAKKAINGDPTQNMVTASVGSYATNLVIGPAHDVYRLEVDSDEAGIATKAITVGFVAESVTEGGVNQYRFYDLDISAKYPDVERWFEDNNLAANGGVPPDFESRFYEPALSAWTNSLATMDVYYLRYATYRDWLKTNAVLKARMAEVFNEYGIKVALDDTRATWAHALNNYETPSYQASINVLQDLTDYGWSLCAVGLQSVLSKPWSGGDYAMSWRILDIVEYIMQVKPHFPDLEYGVIDALPVKGLEYKSHYTDLKNAVEAEGYTLDFIHQDFPVDYALENKNGVTFQTMVEVERFVRNEIGCRPGLFLTSSDGGKASDEAFRSDVVEGLDAYLAAGGGARHACLSAWFPYPVYSTPDEVDSSVNTNGATMLGTFLLADGIIDDYESVQGLPLSDGFETGFGNWVSADTNQVFIVNRTASEGSHSVLISDDKAGSMLTLAQPIDASAYATLSIGFDFMPLSMEGADEAYLEYYNGLEWEIVGAFGPSLRHVNKQWYATNIAVDAASYPMPQDACFRFRQAGTGIADFIYYDAITVEGN
;
A
#
# COMPACT_ATOMS: atom_id res chain seq x y z
N MET A 1 3.87 20.94 -25.98
CA MET A 1 4.03 19.75 -26.83
C MET A 1 2.77 19.63 -27.64
N ASP A 2 2.82 19.77 -28.95
CA ASP A 2 1.60 19.84 -29.76
C ASP A 2 1.48 18.61 -30.66
N MET A 3 0.35 17.90 -30.58
CA MET A 3 -0.03 16.89 -31.56
C MET A 3 -1.31 17.34 -32.27
N GLN A 4 -1.26 17.47 -33.59
CA GLN A 4 -2.41 17.90 -34.40
C GLN A 4 -2.72 16.85 -35.47
N ALA A 5 -4.00 16.51 -35.61
CA ALA A 5 -4.51 15.75 -36.74
C ALA A 5 -4.99 16.74 -37.82
N THR A 6 -4.49 16.58 -39.05
CA THR A 6 -4.70 17.55 -40.15
C THR A 6 -6.16 17.69 -40.63
N VAL A 7 -7.13 16.95 -40.05
CA VAL A 7 -8.52 16.88 -40.53
C VAL A 7 -9.56 16.91 -39.38
N GLY A 8 -9.55 17.96 -38.55
CA GLY A 8 -10.59 18.22 -37.52
C GLY A 8 -10.55 17.30 -36.28
N ASN A 9 -11.08 17.79 -35.14
CA ASN A 9 -11.09 17.21 -33.78
C ASN A 9 -10.25 15.93 -33.57
N VAL A 10 -9.20 16.03 -32.76
CA VAL A 10 -8.29 14.91 -32.44
C VAL A 10 -9.10 13.73 -31.92
N GLN A 11 -9.19 12.65 -32.71
CA GLN A 11 -9.70 11.37 -32.22
C GLN A 11 -8.66 10.78 -31.27
N HIS A 12 -9.08 10.18 -30.15
CA HIS A 12 -8.18 9.54 -29.18
C HIS A 12 -7.58 8.21 -29.69
N THR A 13 -8.02 7.73 -30.85
CA THR A 13 -7.59 6.48 -31.49
C THR A 13 -7.13 6.73 -32.93
N TYR A 14 -6.20 5.91 -33.43
CA TYR A 14 -5.77 5.97 -34.83
C TYR A 14 -6.92 5.64 -35.79
N ALA A 15 -7.10 6.46 -36.81
CA ALA A 15 -8.11 6.27 -37.85
C ALA A 15 -7.48 6.30 -39.25
N ALA A 16 -7.99 5.44 -40.13
CA ALA A 16 -7.49 5.38 -41.50
C ALA A 16 -7.75 6.69 -42.27
N GLY A 17 -6.77 7.13 -43.07
CA GLY A 17 -6.84 8.37 -43.83
C GLY A 17 -6.40 9.61 -43.06
N TYR A 18 -6.01 9.47 -41.78
CA TYR A 18 -5.48 10.56 -40.98
C TYR A 18 -3.95 10.54 -40.94
N THR A 19 -3.36 11.74 -40.93
CA THR A 19 -1.96 11.95 -40.62
C THR A 19 -1.86 12.60 -39.24
N TYR A 20 -1.12 11.96 -38.35
CA TYR A 20 -0.86 12.42 -36.99
C TYR A 20 0.49 13.10 -36.98
N ALA A 21 0.49 14.43 -36.83
CA ALA A 21 1.70 15.23 -36.72
C ALA A 21 1.98 15.56 -35.26
N TYR A 22 3.24 15.53 -34.87
CA TYR A 22 3.69 15.86 -33.52
C TYR A 22 4.86 16.84 -33.55
N GLN A 23 4.90 17.68 -32.53
CA GLN A 23 5.99 18.60 -32.24
C GLN A 23 6.44 18.38 -30.79
N SER A 24 7.74 18.22 -30.58
CA SER A 24 8.34 18.21 -29.26
C SER A 24 9.54 19.16 -29.23
N THR A 25 9.67 19.92 -28.14
CA THR A 25 10.80 20.80 -27.89
C THR A 25 11.61 20.26 -26.70
N ALA A 26 12.93 20.28 -26.84
CA ALA A 26 13.84 19.92 -25.76
C ALA A 26 15.07 20.84 -25.70
N ALA A 27 15.66 20.91 -24.52
CA ALA A 27 16.96 21.54 -24.27
C ALA A 27 17.95 20.50 -23.71
N ALA A 28 19.24 20.68 -24.02
CA ALA A 28 20.28 19.87 -23.40
C ALA A 28 20.32 20.15 -21.88
N ALA A 29 20.53 19.12 -21.07
CA ALA A 29 20.65 19.31 -19.61
C ALA A 29 21.94 20.08 -19.22
N LEU A 30 22.95 20.14 -20.09
CA LEU A 30 24.22 20.84 -19.87
C LEU A 30 24.66 21.58 -21.14
N SER A 31 25.24 22.78 -20.96
CA SER A 31 25.59 23.73 -22.03
C SER A 31 26.71 23.27 -22.97
N SER A 32 27.33 22.11 -22.73
CA SER A 32 28.43 21.56 -23.55
C SER A 32 28.05 20.27 -24.28
N HIS A 33 26.80 19.79 -24.18
CA HIS A 33 26.41 18.48 -24.69
C HIS A 33 25.57 18.58 -25.97
N ALA A 34 26.05 17.93 -27.03
CA ALA A 34 25.29 17.72 -28.27
C ALA A 34 24.68 16.31 -28.23
N THR A 35 23.43 16.18 -27.79
CA THR A 35 22.66 14.93 -27.82
C THR A 35 21.50 15.02 -28.80
N ASN A 36 21.02 13.85 -29.24
CA ASN A 36 19.84 13.76 -30.10
C ASN A 36 18.60 13.47 -29.24
N GLN A 37 17.58 14.31 -29.38
CA GLN A 37 16.24 13.98 -28.92
C GLN A 37 15.60 13.02 -29.94
N VAL A 38 14.89 12.01 -29.44
CA VAL A 38 14.21 11.00 -30.25
C VAL A 38 12.75 10.90 -29.83
N VAL A 39 11.85 10.98 -30.79
CA VAL A 39 10.40 10.89 -30.59
C VAL A 39 9.85 9.70 -31.36
N TYR A 40 8.98 8.92 -30.71
CA TYR A 40 8.18 7.85 -31.31
C TYR A 40 6.70 8.11 -31.06
N LEU A 41 5.85 7.70 -31.99
CA LEU A 41 4.43 7.50 -31.71
C LEU A 41 4.20 6.12 -31.11
N THR A 42 3.15 5.98 -30.32
CA THR A 42 2.73 4.70 -29.73
C THR A 42 1.27 4.41 -30.02
N ALA A 43 0.95 3.13 -30.25
CA ALA A 43 -0.41 2.60 -30.33
C ALA A 43 -0.63 1.65 -29.15
N ASN A 44 -1.58 1.96 -28.26
CA ASN A 44 -1.80 1.25 -26.98
C ASN A 44 -0.49 1.03 -26.19
N GLY A 45 0.39 2.04 -26.16
CA GLY A 45 1.68 1.99 -25.47
C GLY A 45 2.82 1.29 -26.22
N SER A 46 2.55 0.61 -27.34
CA SER A 46 3.57 -0.03 -28.19
C SER A 46 4.10 0.92 -29.26
N LEU A 47 5.41 0.88 -29.57
CA LEU A 47 6.03 1.76 -30.56
C LEU A 47 5.45 1.54 -31.98
N VAL A 48 5.03 2.61 -32.64
CA VAL A 48 4.61 2.57 -34.05
C VAL A 48 5.86 2.50 -34.94
N SER A 49 5.95 1.45 -35.75
CA SER A 49 7.07 1.24 -36.67
C SER A 49 7.23 2.41 -37.63
N GLY A 50 8.45 2.92 -37.79
CA GLY A 50 8.76 4.04 -38.68
C GLY A 50 8.41 5.43 -38.15
N SER A 51 7.85 5.55 -36.93
CA SER A 51 7.54 6.84 -36.30
C SER A 51 8.74 7.54 -35.63
N ARG A 52 9.93 6.95 -35.72
CA ARG A 52 11.14 7.47 -35.07
C ARG A 52 11.66 8.71 -35.79
N ILE A 53 11.67 9.86 -35.13
CA ILE A 53 12.34 11.07 -35.62
C ILE A 53 13.37 11.52 -34.59
N ALA A 54 14.60 11.80 -35.04
CA ALA A 54 15.69 12.28 -34.23
C ALA A 54 16.17 13.66 -34.68
N GLY A 55 16.55 14.52 -33.74
CA GLY A 55 17.04 15.87 -34.01
C GLY A 55 17.95 16.40 -32.90
N PRO A 56 18.80 17.39 -33.20
CA PRO A 56 19.79 17.90 -32.26
C PRO A 56 19.16 18.77 -31.17
N ASN A 57 19.60 18.59 -29.92
CA ASN A 57 19.28 19.49 -28.82
C ASN A 57 19.97 20.85 -28.96
N ASN A 58 19.39 21.88 -28.34
CA ASN A 58 20.04 23.19 -28.25
C ASN A 58 21.11 23.19 -27.15
N THR A 59 22.30 23.73 -27.46
CA THR A 59 23.49 23.73 -26.58
C THR A 59 23.55 24.95 -25.64
N GLY A 60 22.40 25.60 -25.42
CA GLY A 60 22.29 26.83 -24.63
C GLY A 60 22.63 26.67 -23.14
N ALA A 61 22.75 27.80 -22.45
CA ALA A 61 22.94 27.84 -21.01
C ALA A 61 21.78 27.13 -20.27
N TYR A 62 22.09 26.42 -19.19
CA TYR A 62 21.11 25.77 -18.33
C TYR A 62 19.95 26.73 -17.99
N GLY A 63 18.72 26.35 -18.34
CA GLY A 63 17.52 27.17 -18.11
C GLY A 63 17.21 28.24 -19.16
N SER A 64 17.93 28.30 -20.30
CA SER A 64 17.56 29.22 -21.39
C SER A 64 16.27 28.81 -22.09
N ALA A 65 15.54 29.79 -22.63
CA ALA A 65 14.34 29.58 -23.44
C ALA A 65 14.64 29.10 -24.87
N ASP A 66 15.92 28.85 -25.19
CA ASP A 66 16.37 28.44 -26.52
C ASP A 66 16.22 26.92 -26.67
N THR A 67 15.10 26.46 -27.26
CA THR A 67 14.82 25.05 -27.52
C THR A 67 14.92 24.70 -29.00
N SER A 68 15.34 23.49 -29.33
CA SER A 68 15.17 22.95 -30.68
C SER A 68 13.84 22.19 -30.75
N ALA A 69 13.05 22.45 -31.79
CA ALA A 69 11.81 21.71 -32.04
C ALA A 69 12.07 20.55 -33.02
N ILE A 70 11.61 19.36 -32.66
CA ILE A 70 11.53 18.20 -33.55
C ILE A 70 10.09 18.05 -34.01
N PHE A 71 9.92 17.89 -35.32
CA PHE A 71 8.64 17.66 -35.96
C PHE A 71 8.66 16.29 -36.63
N GLY A 72 7.59 15.53 -36.44
CA GLY A 72 7.38 14.29 -37.16
C GLY A 72 5.91 14.08 -37.48
N SER A 73 5.64 13.12 -38.35
CA SER A 73 4.28 12.70 -38.63
C SER A 73 4.22 11.25 -39.07
N TYR A 74 3.06 10.64 -38.84
CA TYR A 74 2.76 9.29 -39.30
C TYR A 74 1.39 9.26 -39.97
N ALA A 75 1.33 8.75 -41.20
CA ALA A 75 0.12 8.64 -41.99
C ALA A 75 -0.47 7.23 -41.86
N VAL A 76 -1.69 7.13 -41.32
CA VAL A 76 -2.40 5.85 -41.15
C VAL A 76 -3.14 5.51 -42.43
N THR A 77 -2.75 4.42 -43.08
CA THR A 77 -3.39 3.94 -44.31
C THR A 77 -4.43 2.86 -44.03
N ASN A 78 -5.35 2.63 -44.97
CA ASN A 78 -6.33 1.55 -44.83
C ASN A 78 -5.63 0.20 -44.67
N GLY A 79 -5.92 -0.50 -43.56
CA GLY A 79 -5.32 -1.79 -43.23
C GLY A 79 -4.12 -1.73 -42.27
N ASP A 80 -3.75 -0.54 -41.77
CA ASP A 80 -2.73 -0.41 -40.73
C ASP A 80 -3.23 -1.07 -39.41
N PRO A 81 -2.47 -2.00 -38.80
CA PRO A 81 -2.90 -2.72 -37.60
C PRO A 81 -3.13 -1.82 -36.38
N ILE A 82 -2.67 -0.57 -36.40
CA ILE A 82 -2.86 0.38 -35.29
C ILE A 82 -4.24 1.05 -35.28
N ILE A 83 -5.06 0.89 -36.32
CA ILE A 83 -6.40 1.51 -36.38
C ILE A 83 -7.26 1.06 -35.18
N GLY A 84 -7.89 2.02 -34.51
CA GLY A 84 -8.71 1.80 -33.31
C GLY A 84 -7.91 1.72 -31.99
N GLN A 85 -6.58 1.72 -32.06
CA GLN A 85 -5.73 1.77 -30.86
C GLN A 85 -5.53 3.20 -30.38
N SER A 86 -5.36 3.37 -29.07
CA SER A 86 -5.13 4.65 -28.42
C SER A 86 -3.81 5.26 -28.86
N ILE A 87 -3.85 6.55 -29.19
CA ILE A 87 -2.67 7.31 -29.63
C ILE A 87 -1.84 7.71 -28.41
N GLY A 88 -0.52 7.59 -28.51
CA GLY A 88 0.42 8.13 -27.53
C GLY A 88 1.76 8.52 -28.16
N MET A 89 2.66 9.03 -27.35
CA MET A 89 4.00 9.45 -27.76
C MET A 89 5.04 9.02 -26.71
N ARG A 90 6.18 8.50 -27.17
CA ARG A 90 7.35 8.20 -26.34
C ARG A 90 8.49 9.12 -26.71
N LEU A 91 9.08 9.74 -25.70
CA LEU A 91 10.23 10.62 -25.80
C LEU A 91 11.46 9.92 -25.22
N SER A 92 12.61 10.09 -25.85
CA SER A 92 13.89 9.53 -25.37
C SER A 92 15.06 10.39 -25.85
N SER A 93 16.23 10.24 -25.25
CA SER A 93 17.49 10.84 -25.74
C SER A 93 18.50 9.76 -26.08
N GLU A 94 19.19 9.91 -27.21
CA GLU A 94 20.39 9.14 -27.48
C GLU A 94 21.57 9.86 -26.82
N GLY A 95 21.89 9.47 -25.58
CA GLY A 95 22.95 10.05 -24.75
C GLY A 95 22.44 10.58 -23.39
N ILE A 96 23.25 11.43 -22.75
CA ILE A 96 22.94 12.07 -21.45
C ILE A 96 21.64 12.90 -21.54
N GLN A 97 20.94 13.02 -20.39
CA GLN A 97 19.65 13.65 -20.16
C GLN A 97 19.29 14.84 -21.08
N SER A 98 18.09 14.76 -21.67
CA SER A 98 17.35 15.89 -22.27
C SER A 98 16.26 16.36 -21.32
N ARG A 99 16.01 17.68 -21.27
CA ARG A 99 14.81 18.23 -20.61
C ARG A 99 13.74 18.52 -21.64
N PHE A 100 12.58 17.90 -21.47
CA PHE A 100 11.41 18.13 -22.32
C PHE A 100 10.53 19.18 -21.64
N ARG A 101 10.05 20.16 -22.41
CA ARG A 101 9.06 21.13 -21.93
C ARG A 101 7.73 20.90 -22.63
N GLU A 102 6.65 21.09 -21.90
CA GLU A 102 5.33 21.23 -22.49
C GLU A 102 5.10 22.71 -22.85
N ASP A 103 5.30 23.05 -24.12
CA ASP A 103 4.87 24.31 -24.73
C ASP A 103 3.48 24.12 -25.39
N GLY A 104 2.40 24.47 -24.68
CA GLY A 104 1.03 24.44 -25.24
C GLY A 104 0.12 23.34 -24.69
N GLU A 105 -1.18 23.42 -25.00
CA GLU A 105 -2.20 22.43 -24.61
C GLU A 105 -2.06 21.15 -25.45
N SER A 106 -1.50 20.08 -24.87
CA SER A 106 -1.46 18.77 -25.53
C SER A 106 -2.70 17.94 -25.18
N TRP A 107 -3.39 17.40 -26.19
CA TRP A 107 -4.60 16.57 -25.98
C TRP A 107 -4.29 15.05 -25.98
N VAL A 108 -3.01 14.68 -25.85
CA VAL A 108 -2.53 13.29 -25.92
C VAL A 108 -1.53 13.03 -24.79
N LYS A 109 -1.77 11.95 -24.01
CA LYS A 109 -0.93 11.53 -22.90
C LYS A 109 0.52 11.31 -23.38
N THR A 110 1.46 12.09 -22.86
CA THR A 110 2.89 11.87 -23.04
C THR A 110 3.42 11.13 -21.82
N ARG A 111 3.94 9.91 -22.00
CA ARG A 111 4.58 9.17 -20.90
C ARG A 111 6.02 9.66 -20.77
N LEU A 112 6.22 10.72 -19.99
CA LEU A 112 7.50 10.98 -19.36
C LEU A 112 7.65 9.93 -18.26
N THR A 113 8.70 9.10 -18.30
CA THR A 113 9.01 8.20 -17.17
C THR A 113 9.44 9.05 -15.99
N ASN A 114 8.47 9.42 -15.15
CA ASN A 114 8.66 9.99 -13.84
C ASN A 114 8.89 8.83 -12.85
N HIS A 115 9.90 8.95 -12.00
CA HIS A 115 10.19 7.99 -10.93
C HIS A 115 9.38 8.24 -9.65
N ALA A 116 8.67 9.37 -9.56
CA ALA A 116 8.04 9.81 -8.32
C ALA A 116 6.69 9.14 -7.97
N ASN A 117 6.09 8.34 -8.85
CA ASN A 117 4.69 7.91 -8.65
C ASN A 117 4.49 6.39 -8.50
N ASP A 118 5.52 5.57 -8.27
CA ASP A 118 5.30 4.14 -8.46
C ASP A 118 6.29 3.22 -7.70
N PHE A 119 6.29 3.32 -6.37
CA PHE A 119 6.75 2.21 -5.51
C PHE A 119 5.54 1.39 -5.03
N GLY A 120 4.83 0.76 -5.98
CA GLY A 120 3.98 -0.39 -5.67
C GLY A 120 4.81 -1.62 -5.30
N ALA A 121 4.16 -2.65 -4.75
CA ALA A 121 4.82 -3.88 -4.27
C ALA A 121 5.77 -4.50 -5.31
N GLY A 122 6.98 -4.88 -4.88
CA GLY A 122 7.94 -5.64 -5.68
C GLY A 122 8.75 -4.86 -6.73
N ARG A 123 8.79 -3.53 -6.68
CA ARG A 123 9.51 -2.69 -7.66
C ARG A 123 10.92 -2.30 -7.20
N VAL A 124 11.86 -2.27 -8.16
CA VAL A 124 13.25 -1.82 -7.95
C VAL A 124 13.25 -0.30 -7.83
N ILE A 125 13.68 0.22 -6.67
CA ILE A 125 13.68 1.66 -6.39
C ILE A 125 14.94 2.36 -6.87
N PHE A 126 16.03 1.60 -6.98
CA PHE A 126 17.30 2.08 -7.46
C PHE A 126 18.09 0.88 -7.99
N SER A 127 18.59 0.97 -9.22
CA SER A 127 19.51 -0.02 -9.79
C SER A 127 20.72 0.68 -10.37
N MET A 128 21.90 0.20 -10.01
CA MET A 128 23.15 0.73 -10.53
C MET A 128 23.95 -0.35 -11.23
N SER A 129 24.13 -0.16 -12.54
CA SER A 129 25.24 -0.76 -13.26
C SER A 129 26.42 0.21 -13.22
N PHE A 130 27.51 -0.18 -12.56
CA PHE A 130 28.74 0.59 -12.65
C PHE A 130 29.15 0.62 -14.13
N GLN A 131 29.47 1.77 -14.72
CA GLN A 131 29.95 1.85 -16.11
C GLN A 131 31.13 2.81 -16.15
N THR A 132 32.05 2.63 -17.11
CA THR A 132 32.97 3.71 -17.49
C THR A 132 33.10 3.74 -19.01
N ASN A 133 33.02 4.94 -19.60
CA ASN A 133 33.64 5.20 -20.88
C ASN A 133 34.99 5.87 -20.62
N SER A 134 35.91 5.77 -21.59
CA SER A 134 37.33 6.09 -21.46
C SER A 134 37.68 7.58 -21.26
N LEU A 135 36.74 8.40 -20.78
CA LEU A 135 36.95 9.78 -20.34
C LEU A 135 36.00 10.05 -19.17
N SER A 136 36.47 9.78 -17.95
CA SER A 136 35.92 10.21 -16.65
C SER A 136 34.40 10.09 -16.45
N SER A 137 34.04 9.12 -15.58
CA SER A 137 32.83 9.09 -14.74
C SER A 137 31.47 9.18 -15.44
N LEU A 138 30.86 8.02 -15.67
CA LEU A 138 29.41 7.93 -15.78
C LEU A 138 28.93 6.59 -15.19
N VAL A 139 28.34 6.68 -14.00
CA VAL A 139 27.52 5.62 -13.42
C VAL A 139 26.30 5.44 -14.32
N GLY A 140 26.05 4.21 -14.78
CA GLY A 140 24.83 3.86 -15.51
C GLY A 140 23.72 3.58 -14.51
N VAL A 141 23.00 4.62 -14.09
CA VAL A 141 21.75 4.47 -13.34
C VAL A 141 20.62 4.23 -14.33
N ASP A 142 19.90 3.13 -14.15
CA ASP A 142 18.55 3.02 -14.70
C ASP A 142 17.60 3.47 -13.59
N HIS A 143 16.46 4.07 -13.91
CA HIS A 143 15.40 4.30 -12.92
C HIS A 143 15.66 5.31 -11.79
N VAL A 144 16.19 6.52 -12.06
CA VAL A 144 16.47 7.50 -10.96
C VAL A 144 16.24 8.97 -11.35
N LEU A 145 15.40 9.65 -10.56
CA LEU A 145 15.55 11.06 -10.16
C LEU A 145 16.01 11.05 -8.68
N ASP A 146 16.97 11.89 -8.31
CA ASP A 146 17.33 12.28 -6.93
C ASP A 146 18.11 11.33 -5.98
N MET A 147 18.64 10.19 -6.45
CA MET A 147 19.64 9.39 -5.68
C MET A 147 21.09 9.82 -5.98
N VAL A 148 21.83 10.20 -4.95
CA VAL A 148 23.23 10.65 -4.99
C VAL A 148 24.18 9.53 -4.56
N PHE A 149 25.07 9.12 -5.47
CA PHE A 149 26.22 8.30 -5.12
C PHE A 149 27.33 9.17 -4.53
N SER A 150 27.76 8.84 -3.32
CA SER A 150 28.88 9.49 -2.62
C SER A 150 29.94 8.47 -2.27
N GLN A 151 31.21 8.88 -2.31
CA GLN A 151 32.33 8.02 -1.94
C GLN A 151 33.36 8.78 -1.11
N THR A 152 34.00 8.08 -0.18
CA THR A 152 35.23 8.51 0.48
C THR A 152 36.31 7.51 0.06
N GLY A 153 37.19 7.90 -0.87
CA GLY A 153 38.14 6.98 -1.51
C GLY A 153 37.49 6.04 -2.53
N GLY A 154 38.22 5.02 -2.96
CA GLY A 154 37.79 4.01 -3.92
C GLY A 154 37.88 4.42 -5.39
N GLU A 155 37.90 3.42 -6.28
CA GLU A 155 38.06 3.60 -7.73
C GLU A 155 37.09 2.72 -8.53
N PHE A 156 36.76 3.17 -9.74
CA PHE A 156 36.04 2.34 -10.71
C PHE A 156 37.02 1.51 -11.53
N GLY A 157 36.71 0.23 -11.72
CA GLY A 157 37.56 -0.69 -12.46
C GLY A 157 36.79 -1.64 -13.36
N PHE A 158 37.54 -2.48 -14.07
CA PHE A 158 37.01 -3.61 -14.84
C PHE A 158 37.71 -4.90 -14.44
N GLU A 159 36.93 -5.97 -14.33
CA GLU A 159 37.44 -7.33 -14.27
C GLU A 159 36.63 -8.16 -15.28
N ASP A 160 37.32 -8.79 -16.24
CA ASP A 160 36.67 -9.60 -17.28
C ASP A 160 35.57 -8.86 -18.07
N ASN A 161 35.80 -7.56 -18.37
CA ASN A 161 34.82 -6.64 -18.96
C ASN A 161 33.56 -6.37 -18.11
N VAL A 162 33.54 -6.82 -16.86
CA VAL A 162 32.50 -6.47 -15.90
C VAL A 162 32.98 -5.26 -15.08
N PRO A 163 32.27 -4.12 -15.17
CA PRO A 163 32.61 -2.93 -14.41
C PRO A 163 32.30 -3.11 -12.91
N TYR A 164 33.11 -2.50 -12.04
CA TYR A 164 32.91 -2.52 -10.59
C TYR A 164 33.32 -1.21 -9.93
N PHE A 165 32.83 -1.00 -8.71
CA PHE A 165 33.40 -0.05 -7.76
C PHE A 165 34.24 -0.80 -6.72
N CYS A 166 35.47 -0.35 -6.47
CA CYS A 166 36.29 -0.92 -5.41
C CYS A 166 36.53 0.05 -4.25
N ILE A 167 36.56 -0.52 -3.06
CA ILE A 167 36.97 0.13 -1.81
C ILE A 167 38.44 -0.24 -1.57
N GLU A 168 39.32 0.76 -1.49
CA GLU A 168 40.78 0.62 -1.35
C GLU A 168 41.27 1.11 0.01
N ASN A 169 41.25 0.24 1.02
CA ASN A 169 41.75 0.65 2.32
C ASN A 169 43.28 0.74 2.32
N ASP A 170 43.81 1.71 3.08
CA ASP A 170 45.22 1.85 3.36
C ASP A 170 45.48 1.91 4.87
N THR A 171 46.71 2.26 5.29
CA THR A 171 47.11 2.30 6.71
C THR A 171 46.43 3.39 7.52
N ALA A 172 45.85 4.40 6.87
CA ALA A 172 45.40 5.64 7.49
C ALA A 172 43.90 5.91 7.27
N TRP A 173 43.28 5.36 6.23
CA TRP A 173 41.91 5.66 5.82
C TRP A 173 41.10 4.41 5.49
N LYS A 174 39.82 4.49 5.82
CA LYS A 174 38.81 3.52 5.39
C LYS A 174 38.02 4.12 4.25
N ASP A 175 38.01 3.40 3.15
CA ASP A 175 37.19 3.76 2.02
C ASP A 175 35.74 3.35 2.27
N SER A 176 34.83 4.11 1.66
CA SER A 176 33.40 3.86 1.74
C SER A 176 32.69 4.42 0.52
N PHE A 177 31.50 3.89 0.27
CA PHE A 177 30.55 4.55 -0.61
C PHE A 177 29.15 4.46 -0.04
N SER A 178 28.29 5.39 -0.45
CA SER A 178 26.90 5.44 -0.07
C SER A 178 26.04 5.92 -1.21
N ILE A 179 24.77 5.60 -1.11
CA ILE A 179 23.71 6.09 -1.95
C ILE A 179 22.71 6.74 -1.02
N ALA A 180 22.39 7.99 -1.28
CA ALA A 180 21.45 8.75 -0.47
C ALA A 180 20.45 9.45 -1.38
N SER A 181 19.18 9.44 -1.01
CA SER A 181 18.23 10.41 -1.52
C SER A 181 18.17 11.58 -0.53
N GLU A 182 18.27 12.81 -1.04
CA GLU A 182 17.97 14.00 -0.22
C GLU A 182 16.47 14.22 -0.08
N ASP A 183 15.69 13.69 -1.04
CA ASP A 183 14.25 13.96 -1.18
C ASP A 183 13.36 12.76 -0.81
N ASP A 184 13.87 11.52 -0.87
CA ASP A 184 13.12 10.31 -0.46
C ASP A 184 13.46 9.85 0.97
N CYS A 185 12.44 9.35 1.67
CA CYS A 185 12.55 8.73 2.99
C CYS A 185 12.12 7.26 2.98
N PHE A 186 12.60 6.47 3.95
CA PHE A 186 12.04 5.14 4.21
C PHE A 186 10.57 5.29 4.62
N ARG A 187 9.66 4.55 4.00
CA ARG A 187 8.21 4.58 4.27
C ARG A 187 7.88 3.74 5.48
N ALA A 188 6.97 4.20 6.34
CA ALA A 188 6.47 3.39 7.45
C ALA A 188 5.74 2.15 6.93
N GLY A 189 5.87 1.04 7.64
CA GLY A 189 5.35 -0.25 7.22
C GLY A 189 5.81 -0.57 5.81
N THR A 190 7.12 -0.59 5.57
CA THR A 190 7.74 -0.99 4.29
C THR A 190 9.04 -1.72 4.58
N LYS A 191 9.25 -2.87 3.94
CA LYS A 191 10.50 -3.64 4.00
C LYS A 191 11.38 -3.31 2.80
N TYR A 192 12.59 -2.87 3.07
CA TYR A 192 13.59 -2.53 2.06
C TYR A 192 14.54 -3.70 1.83
N VAL A 193 14.77 -4.05 0.56
CA VAL A 193 15.69 -5.12 0.16
C VAL A 193 16.84 -4.53 -0.65
N ILE A 194 18.06 -4.73 -0.14
CA ILE A 194 19.31 -4.28 -0.76
C ILE A 194 20.04 -5.51 -1.28
N SER A 195 20.28 -5.59 -2.57
CA SER A 195 20.97 -6.71 -3.23
C SER A 195 22.18 -6.21 -4.01
N PHE A 196 23.29 -6.92 -3.92
CA PHE A 196 24.48 -6.61 -4.72
C PHE A 196 25.38 -7.82 -4.88
N ARG A 197 26.24 -7.79 -5.90
CA ARG A 197 27.31 -8.78 -6.06
C ARG A 197 28.61 -8.22 -5.49
N ALA A 198 29.35 -9.03 -4.76
CA ALA A 198 30.65 -8.61 -4.24
C ALA A 198 31.65 -9.76 -4.15
N LYS A 199 32.94 -9.40 -4.15
CA LYS A 199 34.04 -10.30 -3.83
C LYS A 199 35.18 -9.54 -3.16
N LYS A 200 36.00 -10.25 -2.39
CA LYS A 200 37.30 -9.74 -1.95
C LYS A 200 38.37 -10.01 -3.00
N ALA A 201 39.32 -9.10 -3.16
CA ALA A 201 40.39 -9.23 -4.15
C ALA A 201 41.56 -10.13 -3.69
N ILE A 202 41.79 -10.25 -2.37
CA ILE A 202 42.91 -11.01 -1.80
C ILE A 202 42.41 -12.34 -1.21
N ASN A 203 42.74 -13.46 -1.85
CA ASN A 203 42.30 -14.80 -1.46
C ASN A 203 43.04 -15.40 -0.25
N GLY A 204 43.76 -14.61 0.57
CA GLY A 204 44.68 -15.11 1.59
C GLY A 204 44.65 -14.43 2.95
N ASP A 205 43.91 -13.34 3.12
CA ASP A 205 43.81 -12.65 4.42
C ASP A 205 42.44 -12.92 5.08
N PRO A 206 42.40 -13.69 6.19
CA PRO A 206 41.17 -13.98 6.93
C PRO A 206 40.74 -12.83 7.85
N THR A 207 41.57 -11.81 8.06
CA THR A 207 41.23 -10.62 8.87
C THR A 207 40.56 -9.52 8.05
N GLN A 208 40.40 -9.74 6.73
CA GLN A 208 39.97 -8.75 5.75
C GLN A 208 38.78 -9.24 4.94
N ASN A 209 37.71 -9.67 5.61
CA ASN A 209 36.50 -10.17 4.97
C ASN A 209 35.23 -9.43 5.39
N MET A 210 35.28 -8.38 6.20
CA MET A 210 34.06 -7.74 6.71
C MET A 210 33.82 -6.34 6.13
N VAL A 211 32.62 -6.15 5.60
CA VAL A 211 32.06 -4.86 5.19
C VAL A 211 30.85 -4.57 6.08
N THR A 212 30.81 -3.40 6.70
CA THR A 212 29.60 -2.90 7.36
C THR A 212 28.69 -2.30 6.30
N ALA A 213 27.50 -2.87 6.13
CA ALA A 213 26.43 -2.32 5.31
C ALA A 213 25.41 -1.61 6.21
N SER A 214 24.99 -0.41 5.82
CA SER A 214 23.99 0.39 6.54
C SER A 214 22.79 0.72 5.65
N VAL A 215 21.60 0.80 6.26
CA VAL A 215 20.32 1.19 5.65
C VAL A 215 19.63 2.14 6.63
N GLY A 216 19.69 3.44 6.39
CA GLY A 216 19.34 4.44 7.40
C GLY A 216 20.27 4.33 8.61
N SER A 217 19.68 4.29 9.81
CA SER A 217 20.41 4.02 11.06
C SER A 217 20.65 2.53 11.34
N TYR A 218 20.05 1.61 10.58
CA TYR A 218 20.32 0.18 10.69
C TYR A 218 21.68 -0.14 10.08
N ALA A 219 22.47 -1.01 10.73
CA ALA A 219 23.76 -1.45 10.22
C ALA A 219 24.06 -2.91 10.59
N THR A 220 24.73 -3.63 9.71
CA THR A 220 25.16 -5.02 9.93
C THR A 220 26.47 -5.32 9.23
N ASN A 221 27.21 -6.32 9.73
CA ASN A 221 28.49 -6.74 9.16
C ASN A 221 28.29 -7.93 8.22
N LEU A 222 28.84 -7.82 7.01
CA LEU A 222 28.78 -8.84 5.97
C LEU A 222 30.16 -9.44 5.73
N VAL A 223 30.24 -10.77 5.73
CA VAL A 223 31.46 -11.51 5.42
C VAL A 223 31.56 -11.73 3.91
N ILE A 224 32.41 -10.97 3.22
CA ILE A 224 32.63 -11.04 1.78
C ILE A 224 33.66 -12.12 1.42
N GLY A 225 33.20 -13.09 0.61
CA GLY A 225 33.99 -14.20 0.09
C GLY A 225 34.91 -13.84 -1.09
N PRO A 226 35.81 -14.77 -1.47
CA PRO A 226 36.71 -14.60 -2.63
C PRO A 226 36.03 -14.79 -3.99
N ALA A 227 34.84 -15.37 -4.02
CA ALA A 227 34.04 -15.59 -5.22
C ALA A 227 33.09 -14.42 -5.49
N HIS A 228 32.62 -14.32 -6.74
CA HIS A 228 31.57 -13.38 -7.14
C HIS A 228 30.21 -13.86 -6.61
N ASP A 229 29.92 -13.58 -5.36
CA ASP A 229 28.69 -14.00 -4.70
C ASP A 229 27.67 -12.86 -4.63
N VAL A 230 26.39 -13.21 -4.53
CA VAL A 230 25.27 -12.27 -4.32
C VAL A 230 25.03 -12.13 -2.82
N TYR A 231 24.91 -10.90 -2.35
CA TYR A 231 24.59 -10.54 -0.97
C TYR A 231 23.25 -9.81 -0.95
N ARG A 232 22.46 -10.08 0.09
CA ARG A 232 21.11 -9.52 0.26
C ARG A 232 20.88 -9.11 1.71
N LEU A 233 20.33 -7.92 1.92
CA LEU A 233 19.86 -7.41 3.21
C LEU A 233 18.38 -7.07 3.10
N GLU A 234 17.61 -7.43 4.12
CA GLU A 234 16.20 -7.05 4.25
C GLU A 234 16.02 -6.27 5.55
N VAL A 235 15.41 -5.09 5.47
CA VAL A 235 15.27 -4.15 6.59
C VAL A 235 13.82 -3.66 6.64
N ASP A 236 13.09 -4.04 7.68
CA ASP A 236 11.78 -3.44 7.96
C ASP A 236 11.98 -2.05 8.55
N SER A 237 11.37 -1.05 7.93
CA SER A 237 11.53 0.37 8.28
C SER A 237 11.02 0.72 9.68
N ASP A 238 9.94 0.07 10.13
CA ASP A 238 9.35 0.31 11.45
C ASP A 238 10.21 -0.36 12.52
N GLU A 239 10.58 -1.63 12.31
CA GLU A 239 11.42 -2.39 13.26
C GLU A 239 12.81 -1.75 13.43
N ALA A 240 13.39 -1.27 12.33
CA ALA A 240 14.68 -0.58 12.35
C ALA A 240 14.60 0.87 12.87
N GLY A 241 13.40 1.40 13.09
CA GLY A 241 13.19 2.79 13.52
C GLY A 241 13.68 3.82 12.48
N ILE A 242 13.70 3.43 11.20
CA ILE A 242 14.15 4.27 10.08
C ILE A 242 12.99 4.84 9.27
N ALA A 243 11.74 4.45 9.54
CA ALA A 243 10.56 5.07 8.95
C ALA A 243 10.65 6.61 9.03
N THR A 244 10.30 7.29 7.94
CA THR A 244 10.38 8.74 7.71
C THR A 244 11.79 9.34 7.70
N LYS A 245 12.86 8.52 7.80
CA LYS A 245 14.26 8.99 7.67
C LYS A 245 14.70 8.93 6.21
N ALA A 246 15.58 9.86 5.80
CA ALA A 246 16.13 9.89 4.46
C ALA A 246 16.71 8.52 4.04
N ILE A 247 16.40 8.09 2.81
CA ILE A 247 16.92 6.83 2.27
C ILE A 247 18.42 6.97 2.14
N THR A 248 19.14 6.16 2.91
CA THR A 248 20.60 6.10 2.87
C THR A 248 21.04 4.65 2.92
N VAL A 249 21.84 4.22 1.95
CA VAL A 249 22.46 2.89 1.92
C VAL A 249 23.97 3.08 1.83
N GLY A 250 24.72 2.54 2.79
CA GLY A 250 26.16 2.77 2.92
C GLY A 250 26.95 1.48 3.05
N PHE A 251 28.20 1.50 2.58
CA PHE A 251 29.14 0.40 2.70
C PHE A 251 30.50 0.92 3.15
N VAL A 252 31.01 0.37 4.25
CA VAL A 252 32.29 0.77 4.86
C VAL A 252 33.08 -0.49 5.20
N ALA A 253 34.38 -0.51 4.89
CA ALA A 253 35.23 -1.61 5.31
C ALA A 253 35.55 -1.56 6.81
N GLU A 254 35.63 -2.74 7.46
CA GLU A 254 35.81 -2.79 8.91
C GLU A 254 37.27 -2.55 9.37
N SER A 255 38.28 -2.81 8.52
CA SER A 255 39.71 -2.75 8.88
C SER A 255 40.57 -1.98 7.89
N VAL A 256 41.58 -1.25 8.38
CA VAL A 256 42.69 -0.62 7.61
C VAL A 256 43.82 -1.63 7.32
N THR A 257 44.65 -1.40 6.30
CA THR A 257 45.73 -2.33 5.87
C THR A 257 47.13 -1.74 5.89
N GLU A 258 48.18 -2.58 5.98
CA GLU A 258 49.55 -2.17 5.65
C GLU A 258 49.74 -2.07 4.12
N GLY A 259 49.55 -0.87 3.58
CA GLY A 259 49.66 -0.54 2.16
C GLY A 259 48.29 -0.43 1.50
N GLY A 260 48.09 0.56 0.61
CA GLY A 260 46.84 0.75 -0.12
C GLY A 260 46.59 -0.45 -1.03
N VAL A 261 45.57 -1.26 -0.72
CA VAL A 261 45.20 -2.41 -1.53
C VAL A 261 43.69 -2.39 -1.77
N ASN A 262 43.28 -2.59 -3.03
CA ASN A 262 41.88 -2.75 -3.43
C ASN A 262 41.31 -4.00 -2.74
N GLN A 263 40.51 -3.85 -1.68
CA GLN A 263 40.10 -4.99 -0.86
C GLN A 263 38.80 -5.63 -1.34
N TYR A 264 37.81 -4.82 -1.69
CA TYR A 264 36.46 -5.27 -2.05
C TYR A 264 36.04 -4.70 -3.38
N ARG A 265 35.35 -5.51 -4.20
CA ARG A 265 34.75 -5.10 -5.46
C ARG A 265 33.25 -5.33 -5.40
N PHE A 266 32.48 -4.30 -5.73
CA PHE A 266 31.03 -4.30 -5.75
C PHE A 266 30.52 -4.19 -7.18
N TYR A 267 29.47 -4.95 -7.49
CA TYR A 267 28.83 -5.04 -8.79
C TYR A 267 27.31 -5.00 -8.58
N ASP A 268 26.58 -4.42 -9.53
CA ASP A 268 25.11 -4.43 -9.63
C ASP A 268 24.38 -4.21 -8.30
N LEU A 269 24.34 -2.97 -7.83
CA LEU A 269 23.63 -2.63 -6.60
C LEU A 269 22.17 -2.30 -6.91
N ASP A 270 21.28 -3.09 -6.33
CA ASP A 270 19.83 -2.93 -6.38
C ASP A 270 19.28 -2.61 -4.99
N ILE A 271 18.37 -1.65 -4.93
CA ILE A 271 17.53 -1.36 -3.77
C ILE A 271 16.08 -1.54 -4.24
N SER A 272 15.25 -2.19 -3.43
CA SER A 272 13.82 -2.33 -3.69
C SER A 272 13.02 -2.11 -2.39
N ALA A 273 11.79 -1.65 -2.53
CA ALA A 273 10.85 -1.43 -1.45
C ALA A 273 9.70 -2.42 -1.62
N LYS A 274 9.32 -3.05 -0.52
CA LYS A 274 8.17 -3.92 -0.43
C LYS A 274 7.24 -3.33 0.61
N TYR A 275 6.02 -2.95 0.24
CA TYR A 275 4.99 -2.88 1.26
C TYR A 275 4.93 -4.27 1.93
N PRO A 276 4.79 -4.32 3.26
CA PRO A 276 4.75 -5.56 3.98
C PRO A 276 3.55 -6.29 3.44
N ASP A 277 3.84 -7.41 2.80
CA ASP A 277 2.88 -8.24 2.12
C ASP A 277 1.62 -8.35 3.00
N VAL A 278 0.52 -7.69 2.59
CA VAL A 278 -0.78 -7.95 3.21
C VAL A 278 -1.04 -9.40 2.92
N GLU A 279 -1.04 -10.27 3.92
CA GLU A 279 -1.27 -11.68 3.64
C GLU A 279 -2.76 -11.88 3.30
N ARG A 280 -3.00 -12.63 2.22
CA ARG A 280 -4.33 -12.99 1.73
C ARG A 280 -4.78 -14.27 2.42
N TRP A 281 -5.64 -14.13 3.41
CA TRP A 281 -6.19 -15.22 4.21
C TRP A 281 -7.59 -15.57 3.74
N PHE A 282 -7.92 -16.86 3.72
CA PHE A 282 -9.22 -17.36 3.28
C PHE A 282 -9.78 -18.39 4.26
N GLU A 283 -11.02 -18.16 4.72
CA GLU A 283 -11.81 -19.12 5.50
C GLU A 283 -13.08 -19.50 4.72
N ASP A 284 -13.41 -20.79 4.70
CA ASP A 284 -14.64 -21.28 4.08
C ASP A 284 -15.92 -20.77 4.75
N ASN A 285 -16.97 -20.57 3.95
CA ASN A 285 -18.29 -20.26 4.49
C ASN A 285 -18.82 -21.40 5.35
N ASN A 286 -19.24 -21.10 6.58
CA ASN A 286 -19.86 -22.09 7.46
C ASN A 286 -21.37 -22.31 7.20
N LEU A 287 -21.97 -21.56 6.26
CA LEU A 287 -23.40 -21.63 5.89
C LEU A 287 -24.35 -21.46 7.10
N ALA A 288 -24.00 -20.55 8.01
CA ALA A 288 -24.69 -20.33 9.30
C ALA A 288 -24.79 -21.57 10.20
N ALA A 289 -23.91 -22.55 10.01
CA ALA A 289 -23.89 -23.80 10.76
C ALA A 289 -22.51 -24.06 11.39
N ASN A 290 -22.51 -24.49 12.65
CA ASN A 290 -21.27 -24.89 13.33
C ASN A 290 -20.67 -26.13 12.65
N GLY A 291 -19.55 -25.97 11.95
CA GLY A 291 -18.93 -27.03 11.14
C GLY A 291 -19.57 -27.22 9.76
N GLY A 292 -20.43 -26.30 9.33
CA GLY A 292 -20.90 -26.28 7.95
C GLY A 292 -19.78 -25.96 6.97
N VAL A 293 -19.92 -26.43 5.74
CA VAL A 293 -19.01 -26.17 4.62
C VAL A 293 -19.82 -25.99 3.34
N PRO A 294 -19.28 -25.28 2.33
CA PRO A 294 -19.91 -25.15 1.03
C PRO A 294 -20.16 -26.52 0.36
N PRO A 295 -21.20 -26.69 -0.48
CA PRO A 295 -21.48 -27.96 -1.15
C PRO A 295 -20.32 -28.46 -2.03
N ASP A 296 -19.47 -27.55 -2.48
CA ASP A 296 -18.30 -27.83 -3.32
C ASP A 296 -16.98 -28.02 -2.53
N PHE A 297 -17.03 -28.00 -1.20
CA PHE A 297 -15.85 -28.06 -0.31
C PHE A 297 -14.90 -29.22 -0.63
N GLU A 298 -15.42 -30.44 -0.79
CA GLU A 298 -14.59 -31.60 -1.14
C GLU A 298 -14.26 -31.64 -2.63
N SER A 299 -15.27 -31.40 -3.50
CA SER A 299 -15.11 -31.58 -4.94
C SER A 299 -14.12 -30.60 -5.57
N ARG A 300 -13.95 -29.39 -5.02
CA ARG A 300 -13.04 -28.37 -5.58
C ARG A 300 -11.57 -28.75 -5.57
N PHE A 301 -11.17 -29.74 -4.77
CA PHE A 301 -9.79 -30.24 -4.73
C PHE A 301 -9.49 -31.31 -5.78
N TYR A 302 -10.47 -31.65 -6.63
CA TYR A 302 -10.35 -32.65 -7.69
C TYR A 302 -10.72 -32.06 -9.05
N GLU A 303 -10.13 -32.59 -10.11
CA GLU A 303 -10.47 -32.19 -11.47
C GLU A 303 -11.88 -32.63 -11.87
N PRO A 304 -12.62 -31.84 -12.67
CA PRO A 304 -12.19 -30.57 -13.32
C PRO A 304 -12.32 -29.32 -12.42
N ALA A 305 -12.88 -29.44 -11.22
CA ALA A 305 -13.21 -28.28 -10.39
C ALA A 305 -11.97 -27.54 -9.85
N LEU A 306 -10.86 -28.25 -9.64
CA LEU A 306 -9.58 -27.64 -9.25
C LEU A 306 -9.13 -26.56 -10.24
N SER A 307 -9.26 -26.83 -11.55
CA SER A 307 -8.88 -25.86 -12.59
C SER A 307 -9.71 -24.57 -12.58
N ALA A 308 -10.85 -24.55 -11.89
CA ALA A 308 -11.77 -23.41 -11.84
C ALA A 308 -11.46 -22.41 -10.72
N TRP A 309 -10.37 -22.61 -9.97
CA TRP A 309 -9.94 -21.66 -8.93
C TRP A 309 -8.41 -21.51 -8.79
N THR A 310 -7.68 -21.73 -9.89
CA THR A 310 -6.21 -21.66 -9.89
C THR A 310 -5.66 -20.26 -9.66
N ASN A 311 -6.41 -19.20 -9.98
CA ASN A 311 -5.96 -17.84 -9.69
C ASN A 311 -6.06 -17.58 -8.19
N SER A 312 -7.16 -17.99 -7.56
CA SER A 312 -7.28 -17.91 -6.09
C SER A 312 -6.21 -18.73 -5.37
N LEU A 313 -5.85 -19.91 -5.88
CA LEU A 313 -4.73 -20.70 -5.35
C LEU A 313 -3.37 -19.97 -5.46
N ALA A 314 -3.15 -19.22 -6.53
CA ALA A 314 -1.91 -18.47 -6.73
C ALA A 314 -1.84 -17.18 -5.90
N THR A 315 -2.99 -16.61 -5.54
CA THR A 315 -3.11 -15.39 -4.71
C THR A 315 -3.11 -15.68 -3.21
N MET A 316 -3.61 -16.84 -2.79
CA MET A 316 -3.80 -17.16 -1.37
C MET A 316 -2.47 -17.43 -0.65
N ASP A 317 -2.26 -16.78 0.48
CA ASP A 317 -1.10 -17.04 1.35
C ASP A 317 -1.44 -18.07 2.44
N VAL A 318 -2.64 -17.93 3.02
CA VAL A 318 -3.07 -18.73 4.18
C VAL A 318 -4.50 -19.22 4.02
N TYR A 319 -4.69 -20.53 4.15
CA TYR A 319 -6.00 -21.13 4.34
C TYR A 319 -6.32 -21.27 5.83
N TYR A 320 -7.39 -20.62 6.28
CA TYR A 320 -7.79 -20.58 7.69
C TYR A 320 -8.83 -21.68 7.97
N LEU A 321 -8.38 -22.79 8.53
CA LEU A 321 -9.21 -23.97 8.80
C LEU A 321 -9.91 -23.83 10.14
N ARG A 322 -11.24 -23.90 10.14
CA ARG A 322 -12.02 -23.96 11.40
C ARG A 322 -11.89 -25.31 12.08
N TYR A 323 -11.71 -25.30 13.40
CA TYR A 323 -11.70 -26.52 14.21
C TYR A 323 -12.97 -27.36 14.01
N ALA A 324 -14.14 -26.72 13.90
CA ALA A 324 -15.41 -27.41 13.67
C ALA A 324 -15.44 -28.11 12.30
N THR A 325 -14.94 -27.45 11.25
CA THR A 325 -14.80 -28.03 9.92
C THR A 325 -13.86 -29.24 9.93
N TYR A 326 -12.71 -29.12 10.61
CA TYR A 326 -11.83 -30.27 10.80
C TYR A 326 -12.56 -31.43 11.50
N ARG A 327 -13.22 -31.16 12.63
CA ARG A 327 -13.90 -32.16 13.46
C ARG A 327 -14.92 -32.97 12.66
N ASP A 328 -15.71 -32.28 11.85
CA ASP A 328 -16.89 -32.86 11.19
C ASP A 328 -16.57 -33.44 9.81
N TRP A 329 -15.59 -32.89 9.09
CA TRP A 329 -15.31 -33.26 7.70
C TRP A 329 -13.95 -33.91 7.47
N LEU A 330 -12.92 -33.51 8.22
CA LEU A 330 -11.53 -33.91 7.92
C LEU A 330 -11.00 -34.98 8.88
N LYS A 331 -11.42 -34.98 10.14
CA LYS A 331 -10.87 -35.84 11.21
C LYS A 331 -10.76 -37.31 10.80
N THR A 332 -11.79 -37.84 10.12
CA THR A 332 -11.82 -39.23 9.64
C THR A 332 -11.61 -39.36 8.13
N ASN A 333 -11.48 -38.26 7.39
CA ASN A 333 -11.31 -38.26 5.93
C ASN A 333 -9.83 -38.11 5.56
N ALA A 334 -9.09 -39.20 5.70
CA ALA A 334 -7.67 -39.27 5.36
C ALA A 334 -7.38 -38.88 3.90
N VAL A 335 -8.27 -39.24 2.97
CA VAL A 335 -8.09 -38.99 1.54
C VAL A 335 -8.17 -37.50 1.25
N LEU A 336 -9.22 -36.83 1.73
CA LEU A 336 -9.38 -35.39 1.54
C LEU A 336 -8.27 -34.60 2.24
N LYS A 337 -7.89 -34.95 3.48
CA LYS A 337 -6.77 -34.29 4.18
C LYS A 337 -5.46 -34.36 3.39
N ALA A 338 -5.12 -35.53 2.85
CA ALA A 338 -3.92 -35.71 2.04
C ALA A 338 -4.00 -34.90 0.75
N ARG A 339 -5.18 -34.88 0.10
CA ARG A 339 -5.36 -34.14 -1.14
C ARG A 339 -5.29 -32.63 -0.95
N MET A 340 -5.90 -32.10 0.12
CA MET A 340 -5.80 -30.68 0.46
C MET A 340 -4.34 -30.29 0.76
N ALA A 341 -3.60 -31.11 1.52
CA ALA A 341 -2.18 -30.87 1.79
C ALA A 341 -1.36 -30.80 0.49
N GLU A 342 -1.60 -31.73 -0.44
CA GLU A 342 -0.92 -31.75 -1.73
C GLU A 342 -1.16 -30.46 -2.52
N VAL A 343 -2.42 -30.05 -2.66
CA VAL A 343 -2.79 -28.82 -3.39
C VAL A 343 -2.22 -27.58 -2.71
N PHE A 344 -2.35 -27.44 -1.39
CA PHE A 344 -1.81 -26.27 -0.68
C PHE A 344 -0.29 -26.19 -0.78
N ASN A 345 0.41 -27.31 -0.62
CA ASN A 345 1.87 -27.34 -0.76
C ASN A 345 2.35 -27.04 -2.18
N GLU A 346 1.58 -27.44 -3.21
CA GLU A 346 1.90 -27.12 -4.61
C GLU A 346 1.92 -25.60 -4.87
N TYR A 347 1.03 -24.87 -4.21
CA TYR A 347 0.89 -23.41 -4.35
C TYR A 347 1.58 -22.62 -3.24
N GLY A 348 2.23 -23.29 -2.27
CA GLY A 348 2.89 -22.62 -1.15
C GLY A 348 1.94 -22.04 -0.09
N ILE A 349 0.67 -22.46 -0.09
CA ILE A 349 -0.35 -22.00 0.86
C ILE A 349 -0.08 -22.61 2.24
N LYS A 350 0.03 -21.75 3.26
CA LYS A 350 0.13 -22.16 4.66
C LYS A 350 -1.27 -22.36 5.25
N VAL A 351 -1.35 -22.97 6.43
CA VAL A 351 -2.61 -23.22 7.12
C VAL A 351 -2.61 -22.68 8.54
N ALA A 352 -3.63 -21.89 8.84
CA ALA A 352 -3.94 -21.46 10.20
C ALA A 352 -5.15 -22.24 10.76
N LEU A 353 -5.24 -22.38 12.08
CA LEU A 353 -6.39 -22.99 12.75
C LEU A 353 -7.25 -21.92 13.44
N ASP A 354 -8.50 -21.76 13.02
CA ASP A 354 -9.54 -21.05 13.78
C ASP A 354 -10.07 -21.99 14.87
N ASP A 355 -9.61 -21.79 16.11
CA ASP A 355 -9.94 -22.63 17.25
C ASP A 355 -10.89 -21.93 18.24
N THR A 356 -11.98 -22.62 18.58
CA THR A 356 -13.01 -22.17 19.53
C THR A 356 -12.88 -22.84 20.89
N ARG A 357 -11.88 -23.69 21.10
CA ARG A 357 -11.73 -24.47 22.34
C ARG A 357 -11.41 -23.63 23.56
N ALA A 358 -10.75 -22.48 23.39
CA ALA A 358 -10.50 -21.54 24.47
C ALA A 358 -11.79 -20.78 24.88
N THR A 359 -12.79 -20.68 24.00
CA THR A 359 -14.01 -19.93 24.29
C THR A 359 -14.79 -20.58 25.45
N TRP A 360 -14.86 -19.88 26.58
CA TRP A 360 -15.55 -20.31 27.81
C TRP A 360 -14.93 -21.53 28.49
N ALA A 361 -13.66 -21.82 28.27
CA ALA A 361 -13.07 -23.09 28.66
C ALA A 361 -13.13 -23.34 30.17
N HIS A 362 -12.77 -22.37 31.02
CA HIS A 362 -12.92 -22.49 32.47
C HIS A 362 -14.40 -22.61 32.88
N ALA A 363 -15.31 -21.82 32.29
CA ALA A 363 -16.74 -21.95 32.61
C ALA A 363 -17.30 -23.35 32.30
N LEU A 364 -16.89 -23.94 31.18
CA LEU A 364 -17.26 -25.31 30.79
C LEU A 364 -16.62 -26.39 31.66
N ASN A 365 -15.52 -26.05 32.33
CA ASN A 365 -14.74 -26.95 33.18
C ASN A 365 -14.90 -26.66 34.67
N ASN A 366 -16.02 -26.08 35.10
CA ASN A 366 -16.29 -25.73 36.50
C ASN A 366 -15.19 -24.90 37.17
N TYR A 367 -14.55 -24.02 36.41
CA TYR A 367 -13.42 -23.17 36.81
C TYR A 367 -12.15 -23.93 37.22
N GLU A 368 -12.03 -25.20 36.82
CA GLU A 368 -10.76 -25.94 36.84
C GLU A 368 -9.97 -25.68 35.55
N THR A 369 -8.64 -25.84 35.60
CA THR A 369 -7.75 -25.68 34.43
C THR A 369 -8.20 -26.58 33.27
N PRO A 370 -8.60 -26.00 32.12
CA PRO A 370 -9.02 -26.76 30.95
C PRO A 370 -7.85 -27.53 30.33
N SER A 371 -8.15 -28.64 29.65
CA SER A 371 -7.17 -29.34 28.83
C SER A 371 -7.37 -29.02 27.35
N TYR A 372 -6.30 -28.61 26.68
CA TYR A 372 -6.30 -28.33 25.23
C TYR A 372 -5.70 -29.46 24.40
N GLN A 373 -5.65 -30.69 24.94
CA GLN A 373 -5.12 -31.87 24.23
C GLN A 373 -5.83 -32.14 22.89
N ALA A 374 -7.11 -31.79 22.79
CA ALA A 374 -7.82 -31.93 21.54
C ALA A 374 -7.24 -31.04 20.43
N SER A 375 -6.90 -29.79 20.73
CA SER A 375 -6.27 -28.86 19.79
C SER A 375 -4.88 -29.33 19.39
N ILE A 376 -4.09 -29.81 20.36
CA ILE A 376 -2.78 -30.45 20.11
C ILE A 376 -2.92 -31.63 19.14
N ASN A 377 -3.92 -32.48 19.35
CA ASN A 377 -4.16 -33.64 18.49
C ASN A 377 -4.57 -33.24 17.06
N VAL A 378 -5.32 -32.15 16.89
CA VAL A 378 -5.69 -31.65 15.55
C VAL A 378 -4.46 -31.13 14.82
N LEU A 379 -3.68 -30.26 15.46
CA LEU A 379 -2.45 -29.72 14.86
C LEU A 379 -1.48 -30.85 14.50
N GLN A 380 -1.28 -31.83 15.40
CA GLN A 380 -0.45 -32.99 15.12
C GLN A 380 -0.98 -33.81 13.93
N ASP A 381 -2.28 -34.07 13.88
CA ASP A 381 -2.90 -34.82 12.78
C ASP A 381 -2.78 -34.07 11.44
N LEU A 382 -2.84 -32.74 11.41
CA LEU A 382 -2.61 -31.97 10.19
C LEU A 382 -1.13 -32.03 9.77
N THR A 383 -0.20 -31.87 10.71
CA THR A 383 1.25 -32.01 10.46
C THR A 383 1.61 -33.40 9.94
N ASP A 384 1.02 -34.46 10.49
CA ASP A 384 1.24 -35.85 10.07
C ASP A 384 0.81 -36.10 8.61
N TYR A 385 -0.14 -35.30 8.10
CA TYR A 385 -0.58 -35.32 6.70
C TYR A 385 0.18 -34.33 5.81
N GLY A 386 1.22 -33.67 6.33
CA GLY A 386 2.10 -32.77 5.57
C GLY A 386 1.54 -31.36 5.36
N TRP A 387 0.59 -30.91 6.20
CA TRP A 387 0.10 -29.54 6.15
C TRP A 387 1.16 -28.58 6.68
N SER A 388 1.40 -27.48 5.96
CA SER A 388 2.30 -26.40 6.38
C SER A 388 1.57 -25.45 7.34
N LEU A 389 1.64 -25.71 8.64
CA LEU A 389 0.95 -24.92 9.66
C LEU A 389 1.70 -23.60 9.95
N CYS A 390 0.99 -22.49 10.12
CA CYS A 390 1.59 -21.19 10.44
C CYS A 390 1.01 -20.49 11.69
N ALA A 391 -0.27 -20.68 12.00
CA ALA A 391 -0.92 -19.90 13.05
C ALA A 391 -2.11 -20.60 13.72
N VAL A 392 -2.45 -20.12 14.91
CA VAL A 392 -3.69 -20.46 15.63
C VAL A 392 -4.37 -19.16 16.08
N GLY A 393 -5.60 -18.94 15.61
CA GLY A 393 -6.45 -17.85 16.10
C GLY A 393 -7.55 -18.36 17.00
N LEU A 394 -7.69 -17.73 18.16
CA LEU A 394 -8.69 -18.12 19.15
C LEU A 394 -9.96 -17.29 18.96
N GLN A 395 -11.05 -17.95 18.54
CA GLN A 395 -12.25 -17.26 18.08
C GLN A 395 -13.19 -16.78 19.17
N SER A 396 -13.45 -15.47 19.13
CA SER A 396 -14.39 -14.72 19.96
C SER A 396 -14.20 -14.95 21.46
N VAL A 397 -13.00 -15.30 21.93
CA VAL A 397 -12.79 -15.70 23.34
C VAL A 397 -13.08 -14.55 24.29
N LEU A 398 -12.76 -13.31 23.90
CA LEU A 398 -13.04 -12.13 24.71
C LEU A 398 -14.49 -11.65 24.55
N SER A 399 -15.07 -11.74 23.35
CA SER A 399 -16.34 -11.10 23.01
C SER A 399 -17.59 -11.99 22.99
N LYS A 400 -17.48 -13.34 23.01
CA LYS A 400 -18.66 -14.22 22.89
C LYS A 400 -19.42 -14.31 24.23
N PRO A 401 -20.72 -14.01 24.28
CA PRO A 401 -21.49 -14.03 25.54
C PRO A 401 -21.65 -15.46 26.08
N TRP A 402 -21.44 -15.64 27.38
CA TRP A 402 -21.69 -16.92 28.05
C TRP A 402 -23.15 -17.00 28.50
N SER A 403 -23.84 -18.09 28.18
CA SER A 403 -25.27 -18.25 28.54
C SER A 403 -25.49 -18.72 29.99
N GLY A 404 -24.46 -19.24 30.64
CA GLY A 404 -24.51 -19.74 32.03
C GLY A 404 -24.35 -18.66 33.10
N GLY A 405 -24.35 -17.37 32.74
CA GLY A 405 -24.23 -16.23 33.66
C GLY A 405 -23.01 -15.36 33.37
N ASP A 406 -22.58 -14.58 34.38
CA ASP A 406 -21.44 -13.68 34.25
C ASP A 406 -20.13 -14.47 34.08
N TYR A 407 -19.42 -14.19 32.99
CA TYR A 407 -18.09 -14.75 32.73
C TYR A 407 -17.09 -13.61 32.54
N ALA A 408 -16.40 -13.29 33.65
CA ALA A 408 -15.53 -12.14 33.78
C ALA A 408 -14.36 -12.16 32.78
N MET A 409 -13.92 -10.98 32.36
CA MET A 409 -12.84 -10.84 31.37
C MET A 409 -11.53 -11.50 31.82
N SER A 410 -11.21 -11.49 33.11
CA SER A 410 -10.02 -12.17 33.65
C SER A 410 -10.03 -13.68 33.38
N TRP A 411 -11.20 -14.34 33.39
CA TRP A 411 -11.29 -15.76 33.05
C TRP A 411 -11.11 -16.02 31.56
N ARG A 412 -11.60 -15.11 30.70
CA ARG A 412 -11.43 -15.19 29.25
C ARG A 412 -9.96 -15.01 28.84
N ILE A 413 -9.26 -14.08 29.49
CA ILE A 413 -7.82 -13.90 29.32
C ILE A 413 -7.08 -15.15 29.80
N LEU A 414 -7.46 -15.72 30.95
CA LEU A 414 -6.85 -16.95 31.46
C LEU A 414 -7.08 -18.15 30.52
N ASP A 415 -8.26 -18.26 29.88
CA ASP A 415 -8.51 -19.29 28.86
C ASP A 415 -7.48 -19.22 27.71
N ILE A 416 -7.11 -18.01 27.28
CA ILE A 416 -6.14 -17.78 26.20
C ILE A 416 -4.73 -18.13 26.67
N VAL A 417 -4.34 -17.65 27.86
CA VAL A 417 -3.02 -17.90 28.44
C VAL A 417 -2.79 -19.41 28.62
N GLU A 418 -3.75 -20.12 29.23
CA GLU A 418 -3.67 -21.58 29.43
C GLU A 418 -3.64 -22.34 28.10
N TYR A 419 -4.35 -21.85 27.07
CA TYR A 419 -4.25 -22.42 25.73
C TYR A 419 -2.82 -22.32 25.19
N ILE A 420 -2.24 -21.12 25.18
CA ILE A 420 -0.89 -20.89 24.64
C ILE A 420 0.15 -21.70 25.43
N MET A 421 0.07 -21.70 26.77
CA MET A 421 0.96 -22.47 27.64
C MET A 421 0.93 -23.97 27.35
N GLN A 422 -0.23 -24.53 27.01
CA GLN A 422 -0.36 -25.95 26.72
C GLN A 422 -0.01 -26.30 25.28
N VAL A 423 -0.31 -25.44 24.30
CA VAL A 423 -0.16 -25.76 22.87
C VAL A 423 1.20 -25.34 22.29
N LYS A 424 1.70 -24.14 22.63
CA LYS A 424 2.96 -23.58 22.09
C LYS A 424 4.19 -24.46 22.35
N PRO A 425 4.33 -25.18 23.49
CA PRO A 425 5.44 -26.12 23.67
C PRO A 425 5.49 -27.27 22.66
N HIS A 426 4.35 -27.63 22.06
CA HIS A 426 4.30 -28.67 21.01
C HIS A 426 4.52 -28.10 19.61
N PHE A 427 4.15 -26.83 19.40
CA PHE A 427 4.23 -26.14 18.11
C PHE A 427 4.82 -24.73 18.30
N PRO A 428 6.14 -24.65 18.57
CA PRO A 428 6.79 -23.40 18.95
C PRO A 428 6.88 -22.37 17.82
N ASP A 429 6.87 -22.85 16.57
CA ASP A 429 7.01 -22.02 15.37
C ASP A 429 5.67 -21.41 14.91
N LEU A 430 4.55 -21.79 15.53
CA LEU A 430 3.25 -21.21 15.22
C LEU A 430 3.09 -19.84 15.87
N GLU A 431 2.34 -19.00 15.17
CA GLU A 431 1.84 -17.73 15.67
C GLU A 431 0.54 -17.93 16.43
N TYR A 432 0.34 -17.20 17.51
CA TYR A 432 -0.84 -17.29 18.36
C TYR A 432 -1.50 -15.93 18.51
N GLY A 433 -2.79 -15.87 18.22
CA GLY A 433 -3.57 -14.64 18.29
C GLY A 433 -5.02 -14.86 18.63
N VAL A 434 -5.79 -13.78 18.62
CA VAL A 434 -7.23 -13.81 18.88
C VAL A 434 -8.00 -13.22 17.71
N ILE A 435 -9.21 -13.75 17.49
CA ILE A 435 -10.20 -13.21 16.56
C ILE A 435 -11.31 -12.61 17.42
N ASP A 436 -11.50 -11.29 17.40
CA ASP A 436 -12.36 -10.66 18.41
C ASP A 436 -13.24 -9.50 17.91
N ALA A 437 -14.46 -9.47 18.48
CA ALA A 437 -15.56 -8.59 18.12
C ALA A 437 -15.92 -7.57 19.23
N LEU A 438 -15.07 -7.37 20.25
CA LEU A 438 -15.32 -6.32 21.25
C LEU A 438 -15.54 -4.94 20.59
N PRO A 439 -14.70 -4.49 19.61
CA PRO A 439 -14.84 -3.17 19.02
C PRO A 439 -16.17 -2.99 18.26
N VAL A 440 -16.55 -3.94 17.40
CA VAL A 440 -17.80 -3.86 16.62
C VAL A 440 -19.07 -3.91 17.50
N LYS A 441 -18.94 -4.45 18.72
CA LYS A 441 -20.00 -4.47 19.74
C LYS A 441 -20.05 -3.17 20.56
N GLY A 442 -19.18 -2.20 20.28
CA GLY A 442 -19.06 -0.97 21.07
C GLY A 442 -18.58 -1.23 22.51
N LEU A 443 -17.87 -2.33 22.75
CA LEU A 443 -17.35 -2.69 24.05
C LEU A 443 -15.91 -2.18 24.22
N GLU A 444 -15.50 -1.96 25.47
CA GLU A 444 -14.11 -1.65 25.81
C GLU A 444 -13.20 -2.76 25.28
N TYR A 445 -12.17 -2.41 24.51
CA TYR A 445 -11.20 -3.37 23.97
C TYR A 445 -9.74 -3.02 24.30
N LYS A 446 -9.42 -1.75 24.54
CA LYS A 446 -8.04 -1.29 24.67
C LYS A 446 -7.38 -1.85 25.93
N SER A 447 -8.07 -1.75 27.06
CA SER A 447 -7.60 -2.30 28.33
C SER A 447 -7.55 -3.82 28.28
N HIS A 448 -8.55 -4.46 27.67
CA HIS A 448 -8.61 -5.91 27.56
C HIS A 448 -7.51 -6.50 26.67
N TYR A 449 -7.18 -5.87 25.54
CA TYR A 449 -6.06 -6.28 24.70
C TYR A 449 -4.70 -6.06 25.39
N THR A 450 -4.57 -4.95 26.12
CA THR A 450 -3.36 -4.66 26.92
C THR A 450 -3.17 -5.70 28.03
N ASP A 451 -4.23 -6.01 28.79
CA ASP A 451 -4.21 -7.01 29.85
C ASP A 451 -3.91 -8.40 29.28
N LEU A 452 -4.47 -8.75 28.13
CA LEU A 452 -4.18 -10.00 27.44
C LEU A 452 -2.70 -10.10 27.06
N LYS A 453 -2.15 -9.09 26.38
CA LYS A 453 -0.73 -9.06 26.01
C LYS A 453 0.16 -9.24 27.22
N ASN A 454 -0.08 -8.45 28.27
CA ASN A 454 0.69 -8.51 29.51
C ASN A 454 0.61 -9.90 30.17
N ALA A 455 -0.57 -10.53 30.17
CA ALA A 455 -0.75 -11.85 30.75
C ALA A 455 -0.02 -12.95 29.97
N VAL A 456 -0.04 -12.90 28.63
CA VAL A 456 0.70 -13.84 27.78
C VAL A 456 2.22 -13.67 27.95
N GLU A 457 2.70 -12.43 27.98
CA GLU A 457 4.13 -12.11 28.14
C GLU A 457 4.66 -12.43 29.54
N ALA A 458 3.81 -12.33 30.58
CA ALA A 458 4.17 -12.74 31.94
C ALA A 458 4.52 -14.23 32.05
N GLU A 459 3.95 -15.07 31.18
CA GLU A 459 4.26 -16.50 31.07
C GLU A 459 5.43 -16.79 30.10
N GLY A 460 6.05 -15.76 29.54
CA GLY A 460 7.21 -15.88 28.64
C GLY A 460 6.86 -16.22 27.19
N TYR A 461 5.62 -15.98 26.77
CA TYR A 461 5.16 -16.19 25.39
C TYR A 461 4.85 -14.87 24.69
N THR A 462 4.59 -14.93 23.38
CA THR A 462 4.18 -13.78 22.56
C THR A 462 2.71 -13.88 22.18
N LEU A 463 2.04 -12.73 22.14
CA LEU A 463 0.79 -12.56 21.41
C LEU A 463 1.15 -11.99 20.04
N ASP A 464 0.90 -12.72 18.96
CA ASP A 464 1.48 -12.44 17.64
C ASP A 464 0.55 -11.58 16.76
N PHE A 465 -0.76 -11.78 16.89
CA PHE A 465 -1.76 -11.04 16.10
C PHE A 465 -3.10 -10.86 16.83
N ILE A 466 -3.86 -9.85 16.39
CA ILE A 466 -5.27 -9.65 16.75
C ILE A 466 -6.03 -9.41 15.45
N HIS A 467 -6.97 -10.30 15.13
CA HIS A 467 -7.87 -10.16 13.99
C HIS A 467 -9.20 -9.55 14.43
N GLN A 468 -9.64 -8.52 13.72
CA GLN A 468 -10.93 -7.88 13.96
C GLN A 468 -12.04 -8.74 13.36
N ASP A 469 -12.86 -9.33 14.23
CA ASP A 469 -14.16 -9.94 13.89
C ASP A 469 -15.17 -8.81 13.75
N PHE A 470 -15.12 -8.16 12.59
CA PHE A 470 -15.84 -6.93 12.32
C PHE A 470 -16.48 -7.01 10.93
N PRO A 471 -17.76 -7.43 10.84
CA PRO A 471 -18.49 -7.43 9.58
C PRO A 471 -18.60 -6.01 9.01
N VAL A 472 -18.24 -5.84 7.74
CA VAL A 472 -18.12 -4.51 7.11
C VAL A 472 -19.46 -3.77 7.04
N ASP A 473 -20.58 -4.50 7.01
CA ASP A 473 -21.93 -3.93 7.04
C ASP A 473 -22.25 -3.17 8.33
N TYR A 474 -21.48 -3.40 9.42
CA TYR A 474 -21.61 -2.56 10.61
C TYR A 474 -21.10 -1.15 10.38
N ALA A 475 -19.99 -1.01 9.64
CA ALA A 475 -19.45 0.29 9.28
C ALA A 475 -20.25 0.95 8.15
N LEU A 476 -20.65 0.18 7.12
CA LEU A 476 -21.47 0.68 6.01
C LEU A 476 -22.80 1.28 6.50
N GLU A 477 -23.45 0.64 7.47
CA GLU A 477 -24.75 1.07 7.98
C GLU A 477 -24.68 1.81 9.33
N ASN A 478 -23.48 2.10 9.83
CA ASN A 478 -23.25 2.72 11.14
C ASN A 478 -23.96 1.99 12.30
N LYS A 479 -24.00 0.65 12.25
CA LYS A 479 -24.58 -0.19 13.30
C LYS A 479 -23.74 -0.05 14.57
N ASN A 480 -24.41 0.06 15.71
CA ASN A 480 -23.78 0.32 17.01
C ASN A 480 -22.91 1.59 17.07
N GLY A 481 -23.08 2.53 16.14
CA GLY A 481 -22.28 3.75 16.07
C GLY A 481 -20.85 3.52 15.58
N VAL A 482 -20.59 2.39 14.93
CA VAL A 482 -19.25 2.03 14.48
C VAL A 482 -19.06 2.41 13.01
N THR A 483 -17.90 2.98 12.70
CA THR A 483 -17.55 3.49 11.36
C THR A 483 -16.27 2.85 10.85
N PHE A 484 -15.93 3.04 9.57
CA PHE A 484 -14.62 2.64 9.05
C PHE A 484 -13.46 3.30 9.80
N GLN A 485 -13.62 4.56 10.24
CA GLN A 485 -12.64 5.22 11.09
C GLN A 485 -12.43 4.46 12.41
N THR A 486 -13.49 3.88 12.98
CA THR A 486 -13.35 3.06 14.19
C THR A 486 -12.55 1.78 13.92
N MET A 487 -12.76 1.14 12.76
CA MET A 487 -11.97 -0.04 12.36
C MET A 487 -10.48 0.30 12.22
N VAL A 488 -10.16 1.45 11.62
CA VAL A 488 -8.80 1.96 11.46
C VAL A 488 -8.16 2.32 12.81
N GLU A 489 -8.92 2.90 13.74
CA GLU A 489 -8.43 3.18 15.10
C GLU A 489 -8.06 1.92 15.86
N VAL A 490 -8.90 0.86 15.78
CA VAL A 490 -8.61 -0.44 16.39
C VAL A 490 -7.34 -1.03 15.79
N GLU A 491 -7.22 -1.01 14.46
CA GLU A 491 -6.05 -1.50 13.75
C GLU A 491 -4.75 -0.80 14.19
N ARG A 492 -4.78 0.54 14.25
CA ARG A 492 -3.64 1.36 14.71
C ARG A 492 -3.29 1.08 16.16
N PHE A 493 -4.28 0.89 17.02
CA PHE A 493 -4.06 0.52 18.42
C PHE A 493 -3.37 -0.86 18.53
N VAL A 494 -3.86 -1.86 17.81
CA VAL A 494 -3.26 -3.20 17.77
C VAL A 494 -1.81 -3.15 17.27
N ARG A 495 -1.55 -2.38 16.20
CA ARG A 495 -0.22 -2.25 15.62
C ARG A 495 0.74 -1.50 16.54
N ASN A 496 0.36 -0.31 16.99
CA ASN A 496 1.29 0.64 17.59
C ASN A 496 1.38 0.53 19.11
N GLU A 497 0.27 0.22 19.78
CA GLU A 497 0.23 0.15 21.24
C GLU A 497 0.38 -1.28 21.76
N ILE A 498 -0.23 -2.25 21.07
CA ILE A 498 -0.10 -3.67 21.43
C ILE A 498 1.14 -4.29 20.77
N GLY A 499 1.60 -3.79 19.61
CA GLY A 499 2.74 -4.39 18.90
C GLY A 499 2.43 -5.76 18.31
N CYS A 500 1.15 -6.01 17.99
CA CYS A 500 0.70 -7.23 17.30
C CYS A 500 0.38 -6.92 15.85
N ARG A 501 0.34 -7.95 14.99
CA ARG A 501 -0.17 -7.79 13.63
C ARG A 501 -1.68 -7.59 13.63
N PRO A 502 -2.21 -6.49 13.07
CA PRO A 502 -3.64 -6.33 12.91
C PRO A 502 -4.14 -7.13 11.70
N GLY A 503 -5.22 -7.90 11.90
CA GLY A 503 -5.96 -8.51 10.80
C GLY A 503 -7.39 -7.99 10.71
N LEU A 504 -7.98 -8.11 9.53
CA LEU A 504 -9.37 -7.74 9.26
C LEU A 504 -10.11 -8.95 8.67
N PHE A 505 -11.21 -9.36 9.29
CA PHE A 505 -12.15 -10.28 8.65
C PHE A 505 -13.06 -9.52 7.69
N LEU A 506 -12.89 -9.78 6.41
CA LEU A 506 -13.77 -9.32 5.35
C LEU A 506 -14.98 -10.24 5.29
N THR A 507 -16.09 -9.77 5.84
CA THR A 507 -17.36 -10.49 5.86
C THR A 507 -18.53 -9.51 5.92
N SER A 508 -19.70 -9.90 5.44
CA SER A 508 -20.94 -9.13 5.61
C SER A 508 -22.02 -9.97 6.28
N SER A 509 -22.57 -9.44 7.36
CA SER A 509 -23.66 -10.07 8.10
C SER A 509 -25.01 -9.93 7.41
N ASP A 510 -25.29 -8.81 6.76
CA ASP A 510 -26.58 -8.60 6.09
C ASP A 510 -26.56 -9.10 4.65
N GLY A 511 -25.50 -8.80 3.89
CA GLY A 511 -25.25 -9.41 2.59
C GLY A 511 -25.20 -10.94 2.67
N GLY A 512 -24.50 -11.50 3.65
CA GLY A 512 -24.42 -12.95 3.87
C GLY A 512 -25.75 -13.61 4.26
N LYS A 513 -26.74 -12.85 4.76
CA LYS A 513 -28.11 -13.34 4.99
C LYS A 513 -29.01 -13.17 3.75
N ALA A 514 -28.66 -12.25 2.85
CA ALA A 514 -29.51 -11.83 1.74
C ALA A 514 -29.27 -12.64 0.47
N SER A 515 -28.04 -12.64 -0.08
CA SER A 515 -27.68 -13.37 -1.29
C SER A 515 -26.16 -13.41 -1.51
N ASP A 516 -25.71 -14.25 -2.45
CA ASP A 516 -24.32 -14.31 -2.87
C ASP A 516 -23.82 -12.94 -3.37
N GLU A 517 -24.60 -12.26 -4.23
CA GLU A 517 -24.24 -10.95 -4.77
C GLU A 517 -24.23 -9.85 -3.72
N ALA A 518 -25.16 -9.88 -2.76
CA ALA A 518 -25.20 -8.88 -1.69
C ALA A 518 -23.98 -9.02 -0.77
N PHE A 519 -23.61 -10.24 -0.39
CA PHE A 519 -22.37 -10.48 0.35
C PHE A 519 -21.15 -9.93 -0.40
N ARG A 520 -21.00 -10.26 -1.69
CA ARG A 520 -19.88 -9.78 -2.51
C ARG A 520 -19.86 -8.25 -2.58
N SER A 521 -21.01 -7.63 -2.82
CA SER A 521 -21.14 -6.18 -2.91
C SER A 521 -20.70 -5.50 -1.62
N ASP A 522 -21.23 -5.95 -0.48
CA ASP A 522 -20.92 -5.38 0.82
C ASP A 522 -19.43 -5.55 1.16
N VAL A 523 -18.85 -6.73 0.89
CA VAL A 523 -17.42 -7.00 1.14
C VAL A 523 -16.53 -6.09 0.30
N VAL A 524 -16.83 -5.95 -1.00
CA VAL A 524 -16.06 -5.11 -1.92
C VAL A 524 -16.19 -3.63 -1.53
N GLU A 525 -17.40 -3.14 -1.34
CA GLU A 525 -17.67 -1.75 -0.92
C GLU A 525 -17.07 -1.45 0.45
N GLY A 526 -17.20 -2.39 1.39
CA GLY A 526 -16.68 -2.26 2.73
C GLY A 526 -15.15 -2.27 2.80
N LEU A 527 -14.49 -3.08 1.98
CA LEU A 527 -13.02 -3.07 1.88
C LEU A 527 -12.54 -1.75 1.27
N ASP A 528 -13.13 -1.32 0.16
CA ASP A 528 -12.83 -0.05 -0.49
C ASP A 528 -12.99 1.12 0.50
N ALA A 529 -14.12 1.19 1.19
CA ALA A 529 -14.38 2.24 2.19
C ALA A 529 -13.45 2.16 3.42
N TYR A 530 -13.04 0.97 3.85
CA TYR A 530 -12.07 0.78 4.92
C TYR A 530 -10.67 1.31 4.51
N LEU A 531 -10.21 0.97 3.31
CA LEU A 531 -8.94 1.47 2.78
C LEU A 531 -9.02 2.98 2.52
N ALA A 532 -10.17 3.47 2.01
CA ALA A 532 -10.48 4.89 1.86
C ALA A 532 -10.47 5.67 3.19
N ALA A 533 -10.66 5.00 4.33
CA ALA A 533 -10.53 5.58 5.66
C ALA A 533 -9.10 5.52 6.23
N GLY A 534 -8.13 5.02 5.46
CA GLY A 534 -6.73 4.86 5.85
C GLY A 534 -6.45 3.55 6.58
N GLY A 535 -7.24 2.51 6.32
CA GLY A 535 -7.00 1.14 6.78
C GLY A 535 -5.81 0.47 6.08
N GLY A 536 -5.12 -0.41 6.79
CA GLY A 536 -3.92 -1.09 6.29
C GLY A 536 -3.63 -2.41 7.00
N ALA A 537 -4.65 -3.25 7.23
CA ALA A 537 -4.51 -4.56 7.88
C ALA A 537 -3.37 -5.39 7.27
N ARG A 538 -2.62 -6.12 8.12
CA ARG A 538 -1.53 -7.02 7.69
C ARG A 538 -2.03 -8.40 7.28
N HIS A 539 -3.20 -8.80 7.78
CA HIS A 539 -3.88 -10.01 7.36
C HIS A 539 -5.28 -9.61 6.86
N ALA A 540 -5.54 -9.77 5.57
CA ALA A 540 -6.87 -9.60 4.98
C ALA A 540 -7.53 -10.97 4.88
N CYS A 541 -8.50 -11.25 5.76
CA CYS A 541 -9.13 -12.56 5.86
C CYS A 541 -10.54 -12.54 5.28
N LEU A 542 -10.74 -13.07 4.07
CA LEU A 542 -12.10 -13.29 3.57
C LEU A 542 -12.75 -14.46 4.32
N SER A 543 -13.93 -14.23 4.89
CA SER A 543 -14.74 -15.29 5.50
C SER A 543 -16.24 -15.00 5.37
N ALA A 544 -17.06 -16.03 5.48
CA ALA A 544 -18.50 -15.92 5.57
C ALA A 544 -19.06 -16.83 6.67
N TRP A 545 -20.01 -16.31 7.43
CA TRP A 545 -20.62 -17.02 8.57
C TRP A 545 -22.14 -17.12 8.49
N PHE A 546 -22.69 -16.82 7.32
CA PHE A 546 -24.11 -16.72 7.03
C PHE A 546 -24.46 -17.60 5.83
N PRO A 547 -25.74 -17.80 5.49
CA PRO A 547 -26.12 -18.76 4.43
C PRO A 547 -25.49 -18.51 3.06
N TYR A 548 -25.02 -17.28 2.78
CA TYR A 548 -24.39 -16.87 1.53
C TYR A 548 -22.96 -16.33 1.77
N PRO A 549 -22.02 -16.49 0.81
CA PRO A 549 -22.20 -17.19 -0.46
C PRO A 549 -22.31 -18.72 -0.32
N VAL A 550 -23.14 -19.37 -1.13
CA VAL A 550 -23.39 -20.83 -1.04
C VAL A 550 -22.18 -21.64 -1.52
N TYR A 551 -21.55 -21.18 -2.61
CA TYR A 551 -20.46 -21.90 -3.29
C TYR A 551 -19.12 -21.18 -3.11
N SER A 552 -18.06 -22.00 -3.06
CA SER A 552 -16.69 -21.47 -3.03
C SER A 552 -16.20 -21.09 -4.43
N THR A 553 -16.45 -21.97 -5.39
CA THR A 553 -15.94 -21.94 -6.77
C THR A 553 -17.03 -21.62 -7.79
N PRO A 554 -16.68 -21.14 -9.00
CA PRO A 554 -15.32 -20.82 -9.50
C PRO A 554 -14.76 -19.52 -8.93
N ASP A 555 -13.50 -19.19 -9.23
CA ASP A 555 -12.91 -17.87 -8.98
C ASP A 555 -13.23 -16.82 -10.07
N GLU A 556 -13.99 -17.21 -11.11
CA GLU A 556 -14.47 -16.33 -12.18
C GLU A 556 -15.41 -15.23 -11.64
N VAL A 557 -15.06 -13.98 -11.92
CA VAL A 557 -15.76 -12.78 -11.42
C VAL A 557 -16.84 -12.28 -12.38
N ASP A 558 -16.74 -12.63 -13.66
CA ASP A 558 -17.75 -12.25 -14.65
C ASP A 558 -19.02 -13.10 -14.48
N SER A 559 -20.05 -12.43 -13.97
CA SER A 559 -21.40 -13.00 -13.81
C SER A 559 -22.03 -13.55 -15.10
N SER A 560 -21.51 -13.18 -16.29
CA SER A 560 -22.00 -13.68 -17.58
C SER A 560 -21.53 -15.10 -17.90
N VAL A 561 -20.44 -15.54 -17.28
CA VAL A 561 -19.81 -16.85 -17.48
C VAL A 561 -19.82 -17.71 -16.21
N ASN A 562 -19.97 -17.11 -15.03
CA ASN A 562 -20.08 -17.83 -13.77
C ASN A 562 -21.49 -18.39 -13.56
N THR A 563 -21.66 -19.71 -13.68
CA THR A 563 -22.95 -20.39 -13.52
C THR A 563 -23.47 -20.41 -12.08
N ASN A 564 -22.61 -20.15 -11.10
CA ASN A 564 -22.95 -20.14 -9.67
C ASN A 564 -23.25 -18.73 -9.14
N GLY A 565 -23.19 -17.69 -9.98
CA GLY A 565 -23.31 -16.30 -9.53
C GLY A 565 -22.08 -15.85 -8.76
N ALA A 566 -22.22 -14.92 -7.81
CA ALA A 566 -21.11 -14.58 -6.93
C ALA A 566 -20.67 -15.78 -6.07
N THR A 567 -19.36 -15.94 -5.88
CA THR A 567 -18.77 -17.04 -5.11
C THR A 567 -17.78 -16.48 -4.09
N MET A 568 -17.40 -17.29 -3.10
CA MET A 568 -16.36 -16.88 -2.15
C MET A 568 -15.03 -16.56 -2.87
N LEU A 569 -14.56 -17.42 -3.77
CA LEU A 569 -13.26 -17.25 -4.41
C LEU A 569 -13.27 -16.17 -5.50
N GLY A 570 -14.40 -15.93 -6.17
CA GLY A 570 -14.54 -14.76 -7.03
C GLY A 570 -14.52 -13.45 -6.22
N THR A 571 -15.14 -13.45 -5.03
CA THR A 571 -15.07 -12.30 -4.11
C THR A 571 -13.65 -12.09 -3.57
N PHE A 572 -12.92 -13.17 -3.30
CA PHE A 572 -11.52 -13.13 -2.86
C PHE A 572 -10.61 -12.43 -3.86
N LEU A 573 -10.72 -12.75 -5.15
CA LEU A 573 -9.92 -12.09 -6.19
C LEU A 573 -10.29 -10.61 -6.40
N LEU A 574 -11.57 -10.24 -6.22
CA LEU A 574 -11.96 -8.83 -6.26
C LEU A 574 -11.37 -8.07 -5.08
N ALA A 575 -11.40 -8.65 -3.88
CA ALA A 575 -10.79 -8.06 -2.70
C ALA A 575 -9.27 -7.88 -2.86
N ASP A 576 -8.58 -8.87 -3.42
CA ASP A 576 -7.15 -8.80 -3.75
C ASP A 576 -6.83 -7.64 -4.70
N GLY A 577 -7.58 -7.51 -5.80
CA GLY A 577 -7.39 -6.40 -6.74
C GLY A 577 -7.58 -5.02 -6.11
N ILE A 578 -8.52 -4.88 -5.17
CA ILE A 578 -8.71 -3.61 -4.43
C ILE A 578 -7.51 -3.34 -3.50
N ILE A 579 -7.02 -4.35 -2.79
CA ILE A 579 -5.83 -4.19 -1.94
C ILE A 579 -4.64 -3.73 -2.78
N ASP A 580 -4.42 -4.37 -3.94
CA ASP A 580 -3.35 -3.98 -4.87
C ASP A 580 -3.52 -2.54 -5.40
N ASP A 581 -4.76 -2.12 -5.68
CA ASP A 581 -5.07 -0.76 -6.12
C ASP A 581 -4.81 0.28 -5.01
N TYR A 582 -5.10 -0.01 -3.75
CA TYR A 582 -4.84 0.92 -2.62
C TYR A 582 -3.40 0.90 -2.13
N GLU A 583 -2.65 -0.17 -2.41
CA GLU A 583 -1.19 -0.13 -2.34
C GLU A 583 -0.59 0.82 -3.40
N SER A 584 -1.41 1.47 -4.24
CA SER A 584 -1.06 2.56 -5.16
C SER A 584 -1.66 3.94 -4.72
N VAL A 585 -0.87 5.01 -4.75
CA VAL A 585 -1.18 6.35 -4.16
C VAL A 585 -2.19 7.18 -5.01
N GLN A 586 -3.08 7.99 -4.38
CA GLN A 586 -4.01 8.91 -5.08
C GLN A 586 -3.29 10.11 -5.74
N GLY A 587 -3.53 10.31 -7.03
CA GLY A 587 -2.92 11.40 -7.81
C GLY A 587 -3.76 12.68 -7.89
N LEU A 588 -3.10 13.84 -7.96
CA LEU A 588 -3.70 15.14 -8.33
C LEU A 588 -3.91 15.25 -9.85
N PRO A 589 -4.83 16.12 -10.34
CA PRO A 589 -5.68 17.04 -9.60
C PRO A 589 -6.96 16.39 -9.04
N LEU A 590 -7.49 16.98 -7.97
CA LEU A 590 -8.77 16.63 -7.36
C LEU A 590 -9.79 17.75 -7.56
N SER A 591 -11.06 17.38 -7.68
CA SER A 591 -12.18 18.32 -7.77
C SER A 591 -13.43 17.71 -7.15
N ASP A 592 -14.18 18.51 -6.38
CA ASP A 592 -15.43 18.10 -5.76
C ASP A 592 -16.45 19.24 -5.68
N GLY A 593 -17.65 18.98 -6.19
CA GLY A 593 -18.82 19.86 -6.10
C GLY A 593 -19.99 19.21 -5.36
N PHE A 594 -19.76 18.11 -4.64
CA PHE A 594 -20.70 17.47 -3.72
C PHE A 594 -22.06 16.98 -4.30
N GLU A 595 -22.19 16.92 -5.63
CA GLU A 595 -23.45 16.56 -6.29
C GLU A 595 -23.90 15.12 -6.08
N THR A 596 -22.99 14.24 -5.66
CA THR A 596 -23.25 12.80 -5.47
C THR A 596 -22.83 12.28 -4.10
N GLY A 597 -22.40 13.14 -3.17
CA GLY A 597 -21.90 12.75 -1.86
C GLY A 597 -20.71 13.61 -1.43
N PHE A 598 -19.86 13.10 -0.55
CA PHE A 598 -18.64 13.79 -0.08
C PHE A 598 -17.44 13.67 -1.04
N GLY A 599 -17.54 12.82 -2.07
CA GLY A 599 -16.51 12.55 -3.08
C GLY A 599 -15.12 12.29 -2.48
N ASN A 600 -14.17 13.20 -2.70
CA ASN A 600 -12.78 13.06 -2.23
C ASN A 600 -12.59 13.33 -0.73
N TRP A 601 -13.67 13.67 -0.02
CA TRP A 601 -13.64 14.13 1.36
C TRP A 601 -14.36 13.18 2.32
N VAL A 602 -14.01 13.27 3.60
CA VAL A 602 -14.62 12.54 4.70
C VAL A 602 -14.94 13.49 5.84
N SER A 603 -16.08 13.29 6.50
CA SER A 603 -16.46 14.03 7.70
C SER A 603 -15.93 13.34 8.96
N ALA A 604 -15.43 14.13 9.91
CA ALA A 604 -15.08 13.64 11.25
C ALA A 604 -16.32 13.36 12.13
N ASP A 605 -17.47 13.97 11.83
CA ASP A 605 -18.76 13.74 12.51
C ASP A 605 -19.93 14.13 11.59
N THR A 606 -20.79 13.17 11.29
CA THR A 606 -21.96 13.37 10.41
C THR A 606 -23.06 14.22 11.03
N ASN A 607 -22.97 14.56 12.32
CA ASN A 607 -23.84 15.54 12.98
C ASN A 607 -23.29 16.98 12.91
N GLN A 608 -22.08 17.17 12.38
CA GLN A 608 -21.45 18.49 12.26
C GLN A 608 -21.10 18.85 10.81
N VAL A 609 -21.05 17.87 9.91
CA VAL A 609 -20.80 18.10 8.49
C VAL A 609 -21.88 17.44 7.64
N PHE A 610 -22.51 18.20 6.75
CA PHE A 610 -23.68 17.77 5.98
C PHE A 610 -23.58 18.17 4.51
N ILE A 611 -23.98 17.29 3.60
CA ILE A 611 -24.33 17.72 2.24
C ILE A 611 -25.70 18.39 2.29
N VAL A 612 -25.79 19.63 1.81
CA VAL A 612 -27.01 20.43 1.80
C VAL A 612 -27.51 20.65 0.37
N ASN A 613 -28.83 20.76 0.21
CA ASN A 613 -29.46 20.99 -1.09
C ASN A 613 -29.96 22.43 -1.20
N ARG A 614 -29.76 23.08 -2.36
CA ARG A 614 -30.21 24.45 -2.74
C ARG A 614 -29.46 25.62 -2.11
N THR A 615 -28.33 25.35 -1.47
CA THR A 615 -27.39 26.39 -1.03
C THR A 615 -26.03 25.96 -1.51
N ALA A 616 -25.63 26.39 -2.70
CA ALA A 616 -24.42 25.95 -3.39
C ALA A 616 -23.91 27.10 -4.28
N SER A 617 -22.60 27.17 -4.53
CA SER A 617 -22.00 28.13 -5.46
C SER A 617 -22.06 27.61 -6.90
N GLU A 618 -22.01 26.29 -7.07
CA GLU A 618 -22.29 25.59 -8.32
C GLU A 618 -23.35 24.50 -8.13
N GLY A 619 -23.82 23.91 -9.23
CA GLY A 619 -24.76 22.79 -9.17
C GLY A 619 -25.99 22.99 -8.27
N SER A 620 -26.27 22.01 -7.40
CA SER A 620 -27.41 21.97 -6.47
C SER A 620 -27.01 21.61 -5.04
N HIS A 621 -25.80 21.12 -4.81
CA HIS A 621 -25.33 20.64 -3.51
C HIS A 621 -24.05 21.36 -3.06
N SER A 622 -23.86 21.49 -1.76
CA SER A 622 -22.61 21.92 -1.15
C SER A 622 -22.43 21.22 0.19
N VAL A 623 -21.24 21.34 0.79
CA VAL A 623 -20.99 20.82 2.13
C VAL A 623 -21.10 21.94 3.18
N LEU A 624 -21.82 21.68 4.25
CA LEU A 624 -21.99 22.57 5.41
C LEU A 624 -21.19 22.01 6.59
N ILE A 625 -20.38 22.84 7.25
CA ILE A 625 -19.77 22.55 8.55
C ILE A 625 -20.43 23.44 9.63
N SER A 626 -20.82 22.86 10.76
CA SER A 626 -21.47 23.55 11.88
C SER A 626 -20.71 23.43 13.20
N ASP A 627 -20.86 24.44 14.08
CA ASP A 627 -20.37 24.46 15.47
C ASP A 627 -18.81 24.38 15.59
N ASP A 628 -18.27 24.57 16.80
CA ASP A 628 -16.88 24.26 17.17
C ASP A 628 -16.89 23.03 18.09
N LYS A 629 -17.04 21.86 17.48
CA LYS A 629 -16.89 20.58 18.15
C LYS A 629 -15.69 19.86 17.57
N ALA A 630 -15.18 18.89 18.32
CA ALA A 630 -14.08 18.03 17.86
C ALA A 630 -14.36 17.33 16.51
N GLY A 631 -15.64 17.24 16.09
CA GLY A 631 -16.07 16.67 14.82
C GLY A 631 -16.38 17.67 13.69
N SER A 632 -16.24 18.97 13.91
CA SER A 632 -16.55 20.03 12.93
C SER A 632 -15.44 20.18 11.88
N MET A 633 -15.10 19.06 11.22
CA MET A 633 -14.00 18.94 10.27
C MET A 633 -14.38 18.12 9.03
N LEU A 634 -14.03 18.64 7.86
CA LEU A 634 -14.07 17.94 6.57
C LEU A 634 -12.64 17.72 6.09
N THR A 635 -12.20 16.48 5.98
CA THR A 635 -10.81 16.10 5.67
C THR A 635 -10.75 15.37 4.35
N LEU A 636 -9.65 15.48 3.61
CA LEU A 636 -9.44 14.66 2.42
C LEU A 636 -9.43 13.19 2.82
N ALA A 637 -10.22 12.35 2.14
CA ALA A 637 -10.40 10.95 2.52
C ALA A 637 -9.10 10.16 2.36
N GLN A 638 -8.37 10.43 1.28
CA GLN A 638 -7.04 9.90 1.04
C GLN A 638 -6.03 11.04 1.09
N PRO A 639 -4.84 10.83 1.68
CA PRO A 639 -3.78 11.80 1.55
C PRO A 639 -3.32 11.88 0.08
N ILE A 640 -2.73 13.01 -0.26
CA ILE A 640 -2.15 13.28 -1.56
C ILE A 640 -0.64 13.23 -1.46
N ASP A 641 -0.01 12.74 -2.51
CA ASP A 641 1.42 12.90 -2.63
C ASP A 641 1.75 14.34 -3.02
N ALA A 642 2.11 15.17 -2.04
CA ALA A 642 2.53 16.54 -2.30
C ALA A 642 3.98 16.64 -2.76
N SER A 643 4.79 15.59 -2.58
CA SER A 643 6.26 15.67 -2.65
C SER A 643 6.79 16.06 -4.02
N ALA A 644 6.02 15.78 -5.07
CA ALA A 644 6.36 16.16 -6.44
C ALA A 644 6.02 17.63 -6.79
N TYR A 645 5.38 18.39 -5.88
CA TYR A 645 4.84 19.72 -6.18
C TYR A 645 5.57 20.82 -5.40
N ALA A 646 5.95 21.88 -6.11
CA ALA A 646 6.55 23.06 -5.48
C ALA A 646 5.48 23.91 -4.78
N THR A 647 4.23 23.81 -5.25
CA THR A 647 3.09 24.46 -4.63
C THR A 647 1.86 23.58 -4.77
N LEU A 648 1.15 23.38 -3.67
CA LEU A 648 -0.22 22.90 -3.69
C LEU A 648 -1.17 24.09 -3.68
N SER A 649 -2.08 24.13 -4.64
CA SER A 649 -3.17 25.11 -4.67
C SER A 649 -4.47 24.41 -4.30
N ILE A 650 -5.14 24.93 -3.28
CA ILE A 650 -6.48 24.50 -2.92
C ILE A 650 -7.46 25.65 -3.16
N GLY A 651 -8.26 25.47 -4.23
CA GLY A 651 -9.34 26.37 -4.62
C GLY A 651 -10.66 25.93 -4.00
N PHE A 652 -11.49 26.86 -3.55
CA PHE A 652 -12.85 26.56 -3.09
C PHE A 652 -13.69 27.83 -2.99
N ASP A 653 -15.00 27.65 -3.07
CA ASP A 653 -15.99 28.65 -2.70
C ASP A 653 -16.45 28.41 -1.26
N PHE A 654 -16.68 29.49 -0.50
CA PHE A 654 -17.26 29.39 0.83
C PHE A 654 -18.28 30.49 1.13
N MET A 655 -19.24 30.20 2.01
CA MET A 655 -20.22 31.17 2.50
C MET A 655 -20.42 31.03 4.02
N PRO A 656 -20.05 32.04 4.83
CA PRO A 656 -20.38 32.06 6.24
C PRO A 656 -21.88 32.36 6.45
N LEU A 657 -22.48 31.73 7.44
CA LEU A 657 -23.86 31.98 7.86
C LEU A 657 -23.91 32.01 9.40
N SER A 658 -24.41 33.13 9.92
CA SER A 658 -24.58 33.38 11.36
C SER A 658 -23.28 33.41 12.18
N MET A 659 -22.11 33.51 11.54
CA MET A 659 -20.85 33.75 12.26
C MET A 659 -20.81 35.19 12.79
N GLU A 660 -20.39 35.39 14.04
CA GLU A 660 -20.34 36.67 14.76
C GLU A 660 -18.95 36.97 15.35
N GLY A 661 -18.57 38.24 15.41
CA GLY A 661 -17.42 38.70 16.21
C GLY A 661 -16.07 38.01 15.89
N ALA A 662 -15.65 37.11 16.77
CA ALA A 662 -14.37 36.40 16.77
C ALA A 662 -14.45 34.96 16.19
N ASP A 663 -15.59 34.58 15.61
CA ASP A 663 -15.76 33.26 15.00
C ASP A 663 -14.90 33.11 13.74
N GLU A 664 -14.22 31.98 13.61
CA GLU A 664 -13.33 31.68 12.51
C GLU A 664 -13.54 30.25 11.99
N ALA A 665 -13.17 30.04 10.73
CA ALA A 665 -13.03 28.75 10.08
C ALA A 665 -11.61 28.65 9.53
N TYR A 666 -11.03 27.47 9.55
CA TYR A 666 -9.66 27.24 9.13
C TYR A 666 -9.60 26.25 7.98
N LEU A 667 -8.69 26.53 7.05
CA LEU A 667 -8.12 25.51 6.19
C LEU A 667 -6.80 25.09 6.81
N GLU A 668 -6.65 23.80 7.05
CA GLU A 668 -5.46 23.21 7.62
C GLU A 668 -4.82 22.24 6.62
N TYR A 669 -3.50 22.23 6.63
CA TYR A 669 -2.66 21.37 5.82
C TYR A 669 -1.86 20.45 6.73
N TYR A 670 -1.94 19.15 6.51
CA TYR A 670 -1.10 18.18 7.15
C TYR A 670 0.23 18.11 6.41
N ASN A 671 1.29 18.55 7.07
CA ASN A 671 2.63 18.62 6.52
C ASN A 671 3.43 17.31 6.69
N GLY A 672 2.76 16.22 7.09
CA GLY A 672 3.37 14.91 7.35
C GLY A 672 3.74 14.67 8.81
N LEU A 673 3.66 15.71 9.64
CA LEU A 673 3.94 15.65 11.08
C LEU A 673 2.79 16.19 11.91
N GLU A 674 2.27 17.36 11.54
CA GLU A 674 1.19 18.04 12.24
C GLU A 674 0.29 18.82 11.28
N TRP A 675 -0.87 19.22 11.80
CA TRP A 675 -1.82 20.06 11.07
C TRP A 675 -1.47 21.54 11.29
N GLU A 676 -1.20 22.26 10.21
CA GLU A 676 -0.93 23.70 10.24
C GLU A 676 -2.07 24.49 9.59
N ILE A 677 -2.44 25.63 10.17
CA ILE A 677 -3.45 26.52 9.59
C ILE A 677 -2.82 27.29 8.42
N VAL A 678 -3.28 26.99 7.21
CA VAL A 678 -2.83 27.64 5.97
C VAL A 678 -3.83 28.69 5.45
N GLY A 679 -5.05 28.71 5.99
CA GLY A 679 -6.06 29.73 5.71
C GLY A 679 -7.03 29.93 6.88
N ALA A 680 -7.55 31.16 7.03
CA ALA A 680 -8.57 31.50 8.02
C ALA A 680 -9.67 32.35 7.39
N PHE A 681 -10.92 32.11 7.77
CA PHE A 681 -12.13 32.69 7.17
C PHE A 681 -13.13 33.06 8.26
N GLY A 682 -13.83 34.20 8.13
CA GLY A 682 -14.79 34.62 9.15
C GLY A 682 -15.04 36.14 9.20
N PRO A 683 -15.99 36.61 10.04
CA PRO A 683 -16.38 38.01 10.15
C PRO A 683 -15.24 38.93 10.64
N SER A 684 -14.32 38.41 11.46
CA SER A 684 -13.10 39.11 11.93
C SER A 684 -12.23 39.57 10.76
N LEU A 685 -12.31 38.88 9.62
CA LEU A 685 -11.62 39.15 8.36
C LEU A 685 -12.50 39.89 7.33
N ARG A 686 -13.63 40.47 7.78
CA ARG A 686 -14.60 41.26 6.99
C ARG A 686 -15.45 40.47 5.99
N HIS A 687 -15.61 39.17 6.17
CA HIS A 687 -16.59 38.38 5.40
C HIS A 687 -18.00 38.61 5.95
N VAL A 688 -18.96 38.80 5.04
CA VAL A 688 -20.36 39.10 5.37
C VAL A 688 -21.16 37.81 5.27
N ASN A 689 -21.96 37.53 6.29
CA ASN A 689 -22.85 36.37 6.29
C ASN A 689 -23.79 36.38 5.07
N LYS A 690 -24.09 35.19 4.54
CA LYS A 690 -24.98 34.94 3.38
C LYS A 690 -24.46 35.45 2.03
N GLN A 691 -23.14 35.53 1.88
CA GLN A 691 -22.49 35.84 0.62
C GLN A 691 -21.40 34.80 0.31
N TRP A 692 -21.37 34.30 -0.93
CA TRP A 692 -20.31 33.42 -1.41
C TRP A 692 -19.03 34.19 -1.73
N TYR A 693 -17.90 33.56 -1.42
CA TYR A 693 -16.55 34.02 -1.67
C TYR A 693 -15.75 32.90 -2.33
N ALA A 694 -15.05 33.21 -3.42
CA ALA A 694 -14.09 32.31 -4.04
C ALA A 694 -12.70 32.58 -3.45
N THR A 695 -11.98 31.52 -3.09
CA THR A 695 -10.61 31.62 -2.59
C THR A 695 -9.73 30.54 -3.20
N ASN A 696 -8.44 30.84 -3.26
CA ASN A 696 -7.41 29.87 -3.63
C ASN A 696 -6.23 30.08 -2.69
N ILE A 697 -5.88 29.04 -1.93
CA ILE A 697 -4.77 29.07 -0.98
C ILE A 697 -3.62 28.28 -1.57
N ALA A 698 -2.46 28.93 -1.69
CA ALA A 698 -1.22 28.30 -2.08
C ALA A 698 -0.45 27.87 -0.82
N VAL A 699 -0.21 26.58 -0.70
CA VAL A 699 0.76 25.99 0.22
C VAL A 699 2.06 25.86 -0.57
N ASP A 700 3.06 26.64 -0.20
CA ASP A 700 4.35 26.71 -0.90
C ASP A 700 5.37 25.85 -0.15
N ALA A 701 6.15 25.03 -0.88
CA ALA A 701 7.17 24.16 -0.32
C ALA A 701 8.24 24.90 0.50
N ALA A 702 8.45 26.20 0.26
CA ALA A 702 9.36 27.03 1.04
C ALA A 702 8.81 27.38 2.43
N SER A 703 7.50 27.27 2.65
CA SER A 703 6.83 27.61 3.91
C SER A 703 6.29 26.38 4.63
N TYR A 704 5.88 25.35 3.89
CA TYR A 704 5.28 24.12 4.43
C TYR A 704 5.93 22.90 3.77
N PRO A 705 6.33 21.87 4.54
CA PRO A 705 6.82 20.61 3.98
C PRO A 705 5.79 19.96 3.03
N MET A 706 6.25 19.35 1.93
CA MET A 706 5.40 18.66 0.95
C MET A 706 5.59 17.14 1.03
N PRO A 707 4.90 16.41 1.93
CA PRO A 707 5.08 14.97 2.08
C PRO A 707 4.20 14.14 1.16
N GLN A 708 4.45 12.82 1.09
CA GLN A 708 3.64 11.88 0.32
C GLN A 708 2.27 11.59 0.97
N ASP A 709 2.09 11.94 2.25
CA ASP A 709 0.86 11.79 3.00
C ASP A 709 0.18 13.14 3.30
N ALA A 710 0.46 14.15 2.48
CA ALA A 710 -0.09 15.49 2.67
C ALA A 710 -1.60 15.44 2.63
N CYS A 711 -2.25 16.25 3.45
CA CYS A 711 -3.70 16.21 3.55
C CYS A 711 -4.24 17.62 3.77
N PHE A 712 -5.47 17.86 3.33
CA PHE A 712 -6.19 19.10 3.60
C PHE A 712 -7.39 18.80 4.48
N ARG A 713 -7.71 19.72 5.40
CA ARG A 713 -9.00 19.71 6.07
C ARG A 713 -9.54 21.10 6.31
N PHE A 714 -10.85 21.23 6.25
CA PHE A 714 -11.59 22.41 6.68
C PHE A 714 -12.10 22.18 8.10
N ARG A 715 -11.88 23.15 8.99
CA ARG A 715 -12.32 23.07 10.39
C ARG A 715 -13.07 24.33 10.79
N GLN A 716 -14.25 24.19 11.39
CA GLN A 716 -15.00 25.31 11.95
C GLN A 716 -14.58 25.56 13.41
N ALA A 717 -14.43 26.82 13.80
CA ALA A 717 -14.09 27.27 15.15
C ALA A 717 -15.00 28.44 15.59
N GLY A 718 -16.30 28.31 15.33
CA GLY A 718 -17.32 29.26 15.76
C GLY A 718 -17.67 29.12 17.24
N THR A 719 -17.87 30.21 17.95
CA THR A 719 -18.11 30.21 19.40
C THR A 719 -19.59 30.00 19.77
N GLY A 720 -20.49 30.01 18.78
CA GLY A 720 -21.92 29.84 18.89
C GLY A 720 -22.44 28.50 18.36
N ILE A 721 -23.60 28.09 18.87
CA ILE A 721 -24.28 26.82 18.50
C ILE A 721 -25.00 26.86 17.15
N ALA A 722 -24.89 27.95 16.39
CA ALA A 722 -25.58 28.17 15.12
C ALA A 722 -24.66 28.79 14.06
N ASP A 723 -23.34 28.58 14.20
CA ASP A 723 -22.33 29.12 13.31
C ASP A 723 -22.06 28.12 12.20
N PHE A 724 -22.32 28.54 10.97
CA PHE A 724 -22.32 27.69 9.80
C PHE A 724 -21.35 28.23 8.76
N ILE A 725 -20.65 27.34 8.09
CA ILE A 725 -19.90 27.67 6.89
C ILE A 725 -20.18 26.62 5.82
N TYR A 726 -20.58 27.09 4.64
CA TYR A 726 -20.75 26.26 3.47
C TYR A 726 -19.45 26.30 2.66
N TYR A 727 -19.06 25.17 2.09
CA TYR A 727 -17.97 25.03 1.12
C TYR A 727 -18.48 24.34 -0.13
N ASP A 728 -17.97 24.74 -1.28
CA ASP A 728 -18.37 24.19 -2.58
C ASP A 728 -17.23 24.39 -3.60
N ALA A 729 -17.32 23.72 -4.76
CA ALA A 729 -16.35 23.83 -5.86
C ALA A 729 -14.88 23.66 -5.41
N ILE A 730 -14.60 22.65 -4.60
CA ILE A 730 -13.26 22.44 -4.03
C ILE A 730 -12.35 21.79 -5.07
N THR A 731 -11.17 22.34 -5.29
CA THR A 731 -10.12 21.76 -6.14
C THR A 731 -8.80 21.69 -5.41
N VAL A 732 -8.03 20.64 -5.69
CA VAL A 732 -6.63 20.54 -5.24
C VAL A 732 -5.75 20.25 -6.43
N GLU A 733 -4.79 21.12 -6.67
CA GLU A 733 -3.86 21.05 -7.79
C GLU A 733 -2.43 21.15 -7.30
N GLY A 734 -1.55 20.34 -7.89
CA GLY A 734 -0.12 20.42 -7.65
C GLY A 734 0.59 21.07 -8.84
N ASN A 735 1.48 22.03 -8.54
CA ASN A 735 2.21 22.84 -9.52
C ASN A 735 3.73 22.77 -9.35
#